data_AF-A0A926ECA9-F1
#
_entry.id   AF-A0A926ECA9-F1
#
_cell.length_a   1.000
_cell.length_b   1.000
_cell.length_c   1.000
_cell.angle_alpha   90.00
_cell.angle_beta   90.00
_cell.angle_gamma   90.00
#
_symmetry.space_group_name_H-M   'P 1'
#
loop_
_entity.id
_entity.type
_entity.pdbx_description
1 polymer ?
#
loop_
_entity_poly.entity_id
_entity_poly.type
_entity_poly.pdbx_seq_one_letter_code
_entity_poly.pdbx_strand_id
1 'polypeptide(L)'
;MRRNVTPQRLRRRILALIVCLAMVFSCLPSAAINVPDGNGQNPGSPLPYAVTDNMLAGAFTGDYTVDQDAGSLTLNKTEGNNHAVSEVTADAFILEADITFEDGLDAGFLFGATDRNNLGVDWYAIKIGPSQVRLFSDNGSYNLNQYGSVPSGTFDNGNYKVHFKLAVTEDNVISAYVNGQAVLSYQYDAYHGGYLGFTGYFCQAKFENIILRENTELPPQENEEPLTGWTGSPTVDPYTGAVTVTNNQGNNHVLSETKANAFTMEADISFLEGGDAGFLFSTVNRTNLGTDWIGIKATYSQLRLFDEGNQAALDVRKPIPDGAIVDGKFHLKLNVDADGNIKVYLGGSADPLISVQYDEYVAGYVGLTTYNCTAKFENLRFYNNDPVGFTTNLNGIHSVSGNWSLTTRGYRGNNTGLGDAYAMFTDTVDGSETFVFEGDMHLENSNGIGGLVFGVKNPDSPTDEWYCINVGKRWGTQAKMLKNMGGTEIWNKQRGLTQAEIEKKDYHLRLEVLEGGTLNYYLDGSLIGTYVESDFAGGTFGVMTNGGDVTFNNVNYYKAKNPRITDMSLSGAALSEPYAEGKGEYLAVADKDADAVGITLTADAAFALSVNKQSAESGKAVSVPLNDIGYTSIAIKVEDPVGHISRTLPSGCARTRMYPPSMTGDIAPSSTSPPNTLL
;
A
#
# COMPACT_ATOMS: atom_id res chain seq x y z
N MET A 1 -52.64 -19.94 -36.97
CA MET A 1 -51.93 -21.17 -37.36
C MET A 1 -50.59 -21.19 -36.64
N ARG A 2 -50.29 -22.30 -35.93
CA ARG A 2 -48.99 -22.96 -35.61
C ARG A 2 -47.70 -22.11 -35.77
N ARG A 3 -46.66 -22.16 -34.92
CA ARG A 3 -46.21 -22.98 -33.77
C ARG A 3 -44.93 -22.28 -33.21
N ASN A 4 -44.78 -22.15 -31.88
CA ASN A 4 -43.76 -22.74 -30.97
C ASN A 4 -42.27 -22.44 -31.31
N VAL A 5 -41.32 -22.13 -30.39
CA VAL A 5 -41.01 -22.60 -29.02
C VAL A 5 -40.07 -21.58 -28.31
N THR A 6 -40.29 -21.26 -27.03
CA THR A 6 -39.38 -20.60 -26.03
C THR A 6 -38.54 -21.67 -25.28
N PRO A 7 -37.43 -21.43 -24.52
CA PRO A 7 -37.35 -20.50 -23.35
C PRO A 7 -35.97 -19.81 -23.08
N GLN A 8 -35.91 -18.57 -22.58
CA GLN A 8 -35.80 -18.15 -21.15
C GLN A 8 -34.70 -18.85 -20.31
N ARG A 9 -33.61 -18.12 -20.03
CA ARG A 9 -32.58 -18.44 -19.02
C ARG A 9 -33.04 -17.98 -17.64
N LEU A 10 -33.17 -18.92 -16.70
CA LEU A 10 -33.49 -18.68 -15.29
C LEU A 10 -32.22 -18.84 -14.44
N ARG A 11 -31.85 -17.78 -13.72
CA ARG A 11 -30.78 -17.73 -12.70
C ARG A 11 -31.05 -18.77 -11.60
N ARG A 12 -30.03 -19.53 -11.19
CA ARG A 12 -30.06 -20.35 -9.95
C ARG A 12 -29.04 -19.80 -8.95
N ARG A 13 -29.57 -19.21 -7.88
CA ARG A 13 -28.95 -19.19 -6.54
C ARG A 13 -29.60 -20.34 -5.77
N ILE A 14 -28.84 -21.19 -5.08
CA ILE A 14 -29.39 -22.10 -4.08
C ILE A 14 -28.53 -22.02 -2.81
N LEU A 15 -29.21 -21.55 -1.76
CA LEU A 15 -28.89 -21.68 -0.35
C LEU A 15 -29.52 -23.00 0.13
N ALA A 16 -28.82 -23.84 0.89
CA ALA A 16 -29.48 -24.90 1.67
C ALA A 16 -28.70 -25.21 2.95
N LEU A 17 -29.44 -25.13 4.05
CA LEU A 17 -29.07 -25.27 5.45
C LEU A 17 -29.72 -26.58 5.94
N ILE A 18 -28.95 -27.52 6.52
CA ILE A 18 -29.51 -28.59 7.36
C ILE A 18 -28.58 -28.86 8.55
N VAL A 19 -29.12 -28.62 9.74
CA VAL A 19 -28.61 -29.04 11.06
C VAL A 19 -29.48 -30.20 11.55
N CYS A 20 -28.87 -31.08 12.36
CA CYS A 20 -29.42 -32.15 13.21
C CYS A 20 -29.67 -33.54 12.59
N LEU A 21 -28.70 -34.44 12.79
CA LEU A 21 -28.96 -35.63 13.61
C LEU A 21 -27.67 -36.09 14.30
N ALA A 22 -27.66 -36.06 15.63
CA ALA A 22 -26.64 -36.67 16.49
C ALA A 22 -27.14 -38.01 17.05
N MET A 23 -26.18 -38.87 17.40
CA MET A 23 -26.27 -40.17 18.11
C MET A 23 -26.76 -41.32 17.21
N VAL A 24 -26.09 -42.47 17.03
CA VAL A 24 -25.56 -43.43 18.01
C VAL A 24 -24.63 -44.41 17.25
N PHE A 25 -23.36 -44.55 17.63
CA PHE A 25 -22.73 -45.82 18.10
C PHE A 25 -21.23 -45.65 18.25
N SER A 26 -20.80 -46.06 19.43
CA SER A 26 -19.48 -46.14 20.02
C SER A 26 -18.67 -47.37 19.56
N CYS A 27 -17.34 -47.25 19.66
CA CYS A 27 -16.33 -48.31 19.86
C CYS A 27 -16.03 -49.27 18.69
N LEU A 28 -14.83 -49.19 18.12
CA LEU A 28 -13.70 -50.17 18.21
C LEU A 28 -12.62 -49.89 17.12
N PRO A 29 -11.39 -50.44 17.24
CA PRO A 29 -10.14 -49.69 17.13
C PRO A 29 -9.41 -49.85 15.79
N SER A 30 -8.35 -49.04 15.66
CA SER A 30 -7.24 -49.16 14.73
C SER A 30 -6.75 -50.61 14.54
N ALA A 31 -6.83 -51.10 13.31
CA ALA A 31 -6.04 -52.22 12.82
C ALA A 31 -5.69 -51.96 11.34
N ALA A 32 -4.40 -52.12 11.03
CA ALA A 32 -3.85 -52.09 9.70
C ALA A 32 -4.58 -53.07 8.76
N ILE A 33 -4.93 -52.59 7.57
CA ILE A 33 -5.37 -53.45 6.46
C ILE A 33 -4.29 -53.36 5.38
N ASN A 34 -3.47 -54.41 5.30
CA ASN A 34 -2.81 -54.83 4.07
C ASN A 34 -3.88 -55.13 3.03
N VAL A 35 -3.80 -54.50 1.85
CA VAL A 35 -4.54 -54.94 0.66
C VAL A 35 -3.57 -55.66 -0.28
N PRO A 36 -3.95 -56.82 -0.86
CA PRO A 36 -3.05 -57.71 -1.59
C PRO A 36 -2.85 -57.28 -3.04
N ASP A 37 -1.72 -57.70 -3.62
CA ASP A 37 -1.46 -57.71 -5.06
C ASP A 37 -2.64 -58.34 -5.84
N GLY A 38 -3.14 -57.62 -6.84
CA GLY A 38 -4.26 -58.05 -7.67
C GLY A 38 -4.16 -57.48 -9.08
N ASN A 39 -3.42 -58.18 -9.95
CA ASN A 39 -3.48 -58.02 -11.40
C ASN A 39 -4.91 -58.16 -11.91
N GLY A 40 -5.44 -57.11 -12.55
CA GLY A 40 -6.74 -57.10 -13.23
C GLY A 40 -6.97 -55.79 -13.98
N GLN A 41 -6.29 -55.64 -15.13
CA GLN A 41 -6.43 -54.49 -16.03
C GLN A 41 -7.85 -54.32 -16.56
N ASN A 42 -8.38 -53.10 -16.45
CA ASN A 42 -9.41 -52.55 -17.30
C ASN A 42 -8.84 -51.25 -17.91
N PRO A 43 -8.58 -51.18 -19.24
CA PRO A 43 -7.96 -50.00 -19.84
C PRO A 43 -9.05 -48.99 -20.20
N GLY A 44 -9.08 -47.82 -19.55
CA GLY A 44 -9.92 -46.70 -20.01
C GLY A 44 -10.67 -45.90 -18.96
N SER A 45 -10.22 -45.86 -17.70
CA SER A 45 -10.72 -44.86 -16.75
C SER A 45 -9.52 -44.25 -16.02
N PRO A 46 -9.29 -42.93 -16.11
CA PRO A 46 -8.22 -42.29 -15.34
C PRO A 46 -8.53 -42.47 -13.86
N LEU A 47 -7.53 -42.92 -13.10
CA LEU A 47 -7.61 -43.05 -11.65
C LEU A 47 -7.71 -41.65 -11.03
N PRO A 48 -8.48 -41.45 -9.93
CA PRO A 48 -8.45 -40.20 -9.19
C PRO A 48 -7.03 -39.97 -8.63
N TYR A 49 -6.51 -38.75 -8.85
CA TYR A 49 -5.13 -38.36 -8.56
C TYR A 49 -4.82 -38.48 -7.07
N ALA A 50 -3.84 -39.31 -6.70
CA ALA A 50 -3.24 -39.30 -5.37
C ALA A 50 -2.05 -38.34 -5.38
N VAL A 51 -1.98 -37.46 -4.38
CA VAL A 51 -0.79 -36.63 -4.11
C VAL A 51 0.45 -37.52 -4.12
N THR A 52 1.46 -37.16 -4.93
CA THR A 52 2.76 -37.85 -5.17
C THR A 52 2.90 -38.81 -6.36
N ASP A 53 2.19 -38.62 -7.47
CA ASP A 53 2.70 -39.14 -8.75
C ASP A 53 3.87 -38.27 -9.23
N ASN A 54 5.07 -38.86 -9.12
CA ASN A 54 6.32 -38.25 -9.58
C ASN A 54 6.18 -37.99 -11.09
N MET A 55 5.94 -36.73 -11.50
CA MET A 55 5.84 -36.34 -12.92
C MET A 55 7.00 -36.89 -13.77
N LEU A 56 8.14 -37.21 -13.14
CA LEU A 56 9.35 -37.76 -13.73
C LEU A 56 9.33 -39.29 -13.98
N ALA A 57 8.30 -40.03 -13.54
CA ALA A 57 8.24 -41.49 -13.67
C ALA A 57 7.90 -41.99 -15.09
N GLY A 58 7.51 -41.09 -16.00
CA GLY A 58 7.11 -41.39 -17.38
C GLY A 58 8.07 -40.83 -18.44
N ALA A 59 7.79 -41.17 -19.71
CA ALA A 59 8.50 -40.59 -20.84
C ALA A 59 7.97 -39.19 -21.18
N PHE A 60 8.86 -38.25 -21.49
CA PHE A 60 8.49 -36.95 -22.03
C PHE A 60 8.66 -36.94 -23.55
N THR A 61 7.96 -36.03 -24.22
CA THR A 61 8.32 -35.63 -25.58
C THR A 61 9.39 -34.53 -25.57
N GLY A 62 9.74 -33.98 -26.73
CA GLY A 62 10.72 -32.90 -26.83
C GLY A 62 12.15 -33.33 -26.54
N ASP A 63 13.03 -32.34 -26.36
CA ASP A 63 14.46 -32.56 -26.09
C ASP A 63 14.78 -32.26 -24.62
N TYR A 64 15.12 -33.30 -23.85
CA TYR A 64 15.26 -33.19 -22.40
C TYR A 64 16.26 -34.20 -21.84
N THR A 65 16.72 -33.94 -20.62
CA THR A 65 17.49 -34.88 -19.79
C THR A 65 16.78 -35.04 -18.45
N VAL A 66 16.56 -36.27 -17.99
CA VAL A 66 16.03 -36.55 -16.64
C VAL A 66 17.12 -37.16 -15.78
N ASP A 67 17.27 -36.63 -14.57
CA ASP A 67 18.03 -37.25 -13.48
C ASP A 67 17.01 -37.71 -12.42
N GLN A 68 16.72 -39.02 -12.42
CA GLN A 68 15.73 -39.59 -11.51
C GLN A 68 16.20 -39.61 -10.05
N ASP A 69 17.51 -39.74 -9.81
CA ASP A 69 18.08 -39.77 -8.47
C ASP A 69 18.03 -38.38 -7.83
N ALA A 70 18.29 -37.34 -8.64
CA ALA A 70 18.17 -35.94 -8.22
C ALA A 70 16.72 -35.41 -8.26
N GLY A 71 15.78 -36.16 -8.84
CA GLY A 71 14.41 -35.71 -9.03
C GLY A 71 14.31 -34.45 -9.89
N SER A 72 15.08 -34.37 -10.98
CA SER A 72 15.16 -33.18 -11.82
C SER A 72 15.01 -33.47 -13.32
N LEU A 73 14.51 -32.48 -14.06
CA LEU A 73 14.42 -32.48 -15.52
C LEU A 73 15.12 -31.24 -16.07
N THR A 74 16.03 -31.42 -17.01
CA THR A 74 16.63 -30.32 -17.78
C THR A 74 16.01 -30.29 -19.16
N LEU A 75 15.36 -29.17 -19.50
CA LEU A 75 14.87 -28.89 -20.84
C LEU A 75 16.03 -28.33 -21.65
N ASN A 76 16.42 -28.99 -22.75
CA ASN A 76 17.57 -28.59 -23.56
C ASN A 76 17.21 -27.40 -24.48
N LYS A 77 18.20 -26.57 -24.82
CA LYS A 77 17.98 -25.41 -25.71
C LYS A 77 17.82 -25.86 -27.16
N THR A 78 16.75 -25.40 -27.81
CA THR A 78 16.48 -25.59 -29.24
C THR A 78 16.37 -24.25 -29.98
N GLU A 79 16.36 -24.28 -31.32
CA GLU A 79 16.03 -23.11 -32.15
C GLU A 79 14.51 -22.84 -32.11
N GLY A 80 14.02 -22.27 -31.01
CA GLY A 80 12.61 -21.93 -30.83
C GLY A 80 12.02 -22.54 -29.56
N ASN A 81 10.77 -23.00 -29.65
CA ASN A 81 10.09 -23.66 -28.55
C ASN A 81 10.64 -25.08 -28.34
N ASN A 82 10.85 -25.45 -27.08
CA ASN A 82 11.00 -26.84 -26.68
C ASN A 82 9.90 -27.19 -25.67
N HIS A 83 9.27 -28.34 -25.83
CA HIS A 83 8.14 -28.79 -25.03
C HIS A 83 8.39 -30.22 -24.56
N ALA A 84 8.74 -30.37 -23.28
CA ALA A 84 8.81 -31.68 -22.63
C ALA A 84 7.44 -32.01 -22.02
N VAL A 85 6.62 -32.75 -22.76
CA VAL A 85 5.24 -33.06 -22.35
C VAL A 85 5.19 -34.45 -21.72
N SER A 86 4.69 -34.52 -20.49
CA SER A 86 4.58 -35.77 -19.72
C SER A 86 3.42 -36.65 -20.17
N GLU A 87 3.28 -37.82 -19.55
CA GLU A 87 2.09 -38.68 -19.71
C GLU A 87 0.93 -38.28 -18.80
N VAL A 88 1.15 -37.30 -17.92
CA VAL A 88 0.18 -36.89 -16.88
C VAL A 88 -0.79 -35.87 -17.44
N THR A 89 -2.07 -36.07 -17.14
CA THR A 89 -3.16 -35.15 -17.45
C THR A 89 -3.82 -34.64 -16.18
N ALA A 90 -4.23 -33.37 -16.15
CA ALA A 90 -5.03 -32.83 -15.07
C ALA A 90 -5.97 -31.72 -15.57
N ASP A 91 -7.05 -31.50 -14.82
CA ASP A 91 -8.02 -30.44 -15.07
C ASP A 91 -7.77 -29.29 -14.06
N ALA A 92 -7.96 -29.54 -12.76
CA ALA A 92 -7.58 -28.64 -11.67
C ALA A 92 -6.35 -29.19 -10.93
N PHE A 93 -5.33 -28.35 -10.75
CA PHE A 93 -4.05 -28.78 -10.20
C PHE A 93 -3.19 -27.60 -9.74
N ILE A 94 -2.21 -27.89 -8.88
CA ILE A 94 -1.06 -27.04 -8.64
C ILE A 94 0.17 -27.76 -9.17
N LEU A 95 0.90 -27.10 -10.07
CA LEU A 95 2.22 -27.51 -10.54
C LEU A 95 3.23 -26.45 -10.12
N GLU A 96 4.21 -26.84 -9.34
CA GLU A 96 5.30 -25.95 -8.93
C GLU A 96 6.66 -26.62 -9.08
N ALA A 97 7.67 -25.82 -9.36
CA ALA A 97 9.05 -26.27 -9.49
C ALA A 97 10.00 -25.11 -9.24
N ASP A 98 11.21 -25.46 -8.84
CA ASP A 98 12.35 -24.57 -8.91
C ASP A 98 12.93 -24.62 -10.33
N ILE A 99 13.01 -23.46 -10.99
CA ILE A 99 13.58 -23.31 -12.34
C ILE A 99 14.94 -22.64 -12.21
N THR A 100 15.99 -23.33 -12.61
CA THR A 100 17.34 -22.77 -12.79
C THR A 100 17.60 -22.57 -14.27
N PHE A 101 17.85 -21.32 -14.68
CA PHE A 101 18.18 -20.97 -16.05
C PHE A 101 19.68 -21.16 -16.30
N GLU A 102 20.03 -22.03 -17.25
CA GLU A 102 21.43 -22.34 -17.58
C GLU A 102 21.90 -21.62 -18.85
N ASP A 103 21.00 -21.37 -19.80
CA ASP A 103 21.21 -20.54 -20.99
C ASP A 103 19.85 -19.99 -21.47
N GLY A 104 19.71 -18.69 -21.69
CA GLY A 104 18.42 -18.05 -21.96
C GLY A 104 17.56 -17.87 -20.69
N LEU A 105 16.47 -17.10 -20.78
CA LEU A 105 15.64 -16.71 -19.63
C LEU A 105 14.14 -16.71 -19.98
N ASP A 106 13.64 -17.78 -20.61
CA ASP A 106 12.21 -17.91 -20.97
C ASP A 106 11.77 -19.38 -20.88
N ALA A 107 11.28 -19.78 -19.70
CA ALA A 107 10.85 -21.14 -19.41
C ALA A 107 9.70 -21.18 -18.40
N GLY A 108 9.00 -22.32 -18.33
CA GLY A 108 7.90 -22.52 -17.39
C GLY A 108 7.13 -23.80 -17.70
N PHE A 109 5.81 -23.75 -17.51
CA PHE A 109 4.94 -24.92 -17.60
C PHE A 109 4.09 -24.90 -18.86
N LEU A 110 3.90 -26.08 -19.44
CA LEU A 110 2.91 -26.36 -20.48
C LEU A 110 1.77 -27.14 -19.83
N PHE A 111 0.53 -26.81 -20.21
CA PHE A 111 -0.65 -27.48 -19.68
C PHE A 111 -1.79 -27.48 -20.70
N GLY A 112 -2.78 -28.35 -20.48
CA GLY A 112 -3.98 -28.47 -21.30
C GLY A 112 -3.72 -28.85 -22.76
N ALA A 113 -2.61 -29.55 -23.05
CA ALA A 113 -2.38 -30.09 -24.39
C ALA A 113 -3.29 -31.31 -24.62
N THR A 114 -3.92 -31.39 -25.80
CA THR A 114 -4.84 -32.51 -26.14
C THR A 114 -4.11 -33.73 -26.71
N ASP A 115 -2.99 -33.52 -27.40
CA ASP A 115 -2.12 -34.58 -27.92
C ASP A 115 -0.64 -34.26 -27.64
N ARG A 116 -0.03 -35.00 -26.70
CA ARG A 116 1.39 -34.83 -26.33
C ARG A 116 2.38 -35.14 -27.45
N ASN A 117 2.01 -35.98 -28.42
CA ASN A 117 2.87 -36.38 -29.53
C ASN A 117 2.78 -35.43 -30.73
N ASN A 118 1.71 -34.63 -30.79
CA ASN A 118 1.49 -33.65 -31.83
C ASN A 118 0.74 -32.43 -31.26
N LEU A 119 1.49 -31.52 -30.65
CA LEU A 119 0.94 -30.35 -29.96
C LEU A 119 0.08 -29.44 -30.85
N GLY A 120 0.33 -29.42 -32.16
CA GLY A 120 -0.41 -28.58 -33.10
C GLY A 120 -0.50 -27.13 -32.61
N VAL A 121 -1.74 -26.64 -32.47
CA VAL A 121 -2.10 -25.29 -31.97
C VAL A 121 -3.05 -25.37 -30.76
N ASP A 122 -3.00 -26.43 -29.96
CA ASP A 122 -3.96 -26.62 -28.87
C ASP A 122 -3.25 -26.97 -27.57
N TRP A 123 -2.58 -25.97 -27.02
CA TRP A 123 -1.85 -26.02 -25.75
C TRP A 123 -1.79 -24.63 -25.11
N TYR A 124 -1.64 -24.64 -23.79
CA TYR A 124 -1.43 -23.46 -22.98
C TYR A 124 -0.03 -23.49 -22.38
N ALA A 125 0.55 -22.32 -22.19
CA ALA A 125 1.81 -22.19 -21.48
C ALA A 125 1.77 -21.01 -20.53
N ILE A 126 2.48 -21.18 -19.43
CA ILE A 126 2.84 -20.08 -18.57
C ILE A 126 4.35 -20.08 -18.39
N LYS A 127 4.99 -18.98 -18.80
CA LYS A 127 6.45 -18.83 -18.77
C LYS A 127 6.84 -17.62 -17.95
N ILE A 128 8.02 -17.70 -17.34
CA ILE A 128 8.67 -16.59 -16.67
C ILE A 128 9.98 -16.24 -17.39
N GLY A 129 10.19 -14.94 -17.59
CA GLY A 129 11.47 -14.37 -17.96
C GLY A 129 11.75 -13.08 -17.17
N PRO A 130 12.81 -12.32 -17.48
CA PRO A 130 13.27 -11.21 -16.63
C PRO A 130 12.31 -10.03 -16.55
N SER A 131 11.43 -9.88 -17.54
CA SER A 131 10.55 -8.71 -17.67
C SER A 131 9.09 -9.00 -17.33
N GLN A 132 8.66 -10.26 -17.41
CA GLN A 132 7.25 -10.62 -17.27
C GLN A 132 7.05 -12.11 -17.00
N VAL A 133 5.93 -12.43 -16.36
CA VAL A 133 5.28 -13.74 -16.45
C VAL A 133 4.24 -13.66 -17.57
N ARG A 134 4.19 -14.65 -18.47
CA ARG A 134 3.27 -14.65 -19.60
C ARG A 134 2.44 -15.93 -19.60
N LEU A 135 1.12 -15.78 -19.50
CA LEU A 135 0.14 -16.83 -19.71
C LEU A 135 -0.42 -16.70 -21.13
N PHE A 136 -0.29 -17.73 -21.96
CA PHE A 136 -0.73 -17.66 -23.34
C PHE A 136 -1.17 -19.02 -23.88
N SER A 137 -1.96 -19.00 -24.95
CA SER A 137 -2.24 -20.16 -25.79
C SER A 137 -1.66 -19.94 -27.18
N ASP A 138 -1.13 -20.98 -27.80
CA ASP A 138 -0.83 -20.96 -29.23
C ASP A 138 -1.99 -21.58 -30.01
N ASN A 139 -3.21 -21.06 -29.79
CA ASN A 139 -4.43 -21.51 -30.45
C ASN A 139 -4.88 -20.48 -31.48
N GLY A 140 -4.79 -20.84 -32.77
CA GLY A 140 -5.07 -19.95 -33.90
C GLY A 140 -6.50 -19.38 -33.97
N SER A 141 -7.39 -19.75 -33.04
CA SER A 141 -8.75 -19.22 -32.93
C SER A 141 -9.07 -18.49 -31.61
N TYR A 142 -8.22 -18.54 -30.59
CA TYR A 142 -8.47 -17.94 -29.26
C TYR A 142 -7.29 -17.10 -28.76
N ASN A 143 -7.59 -15.90 -28.24
CA ASN A 143 -6.59 -14.90 -27.86
C ASN A 143 -6.24 -14.95 -26.36
N LEU A 144 -5.80 -16.09 -25.82
CA LEU A 144 -5.20 -16.07 -24.47
C LEU A 144 -3.79 -15.49 -24.56
N ASN A 145 -3.62 -14.28 -24.03
CA ASN A 145 -2.31 -13.63 -23.92
C ASN A 145 -2.35 -12.61 -22.77
N GLN A 146 -2.02 -13.07 -21.58
CA GLN A 146 -2.03 -12.31 -20.33
C GLN A 146 -0.62 -12.19 -19.77
N TYR A 147 -0.38 -11.10 -19.04
CA TYR A 147 0.93 -10.76 -18.50
C TYR A 147 0.83 -10.47 -17.01
N GLY A 148 1.74 -11.04 -16.24
CA GLY A 148 2.00 -10.75 -14.84
C GLY A 148 3.35 -10.08 -14.67
N SER A 149 3.52 -9.34 -13.57
CA SER A 149 4.80 -8.73 -13.23
C SER A 149 5.79 -9.78 -12.69
N VAL A 150 7.08 -9.46 -12.76
CA VAL A 150 8.12 -10.22 -12.06
C VAL A 150 8.45 -9.43 -10.79
N PRO A 151 8.38 -10.04 -9.60
CA PRO A 151 8.76 -9.37 -8.36
C PRO A 151 10.18 -8.78 -8.43
N SER A 152 10.38 -7.65 -7.75
CA SER A 152 11.71 -7.05 -7.63
C SER A 152 12.67 -8.02 -6.93
N GLY A 153 13.93 -8.07 -7.36
CA GLY A 153 14.90 -8.98 -6.78
C GLY A 153 14.91 -10.40 -7.35
N THR A 154 13.91 -10.83 -8.14
CA THR A 154 13.85 -12.21 -8.66
C THR A 154 15.10 -12.59 -9.46
N PHE A 155 15.57 -11.71 -10.35
CA PHE A 155 16.72 -11.96 -11.24
C PHE A 155 17.93 -11.05 -10.94
N ASP A 156 18.04 -10.51 -9.73
CA ASP A 156 19.12 -9.60 -9.35
C ASP A 156 20.44 -10.33 -9.06
N ASN A 157 21.56 -9.60 -9.20
CA ASN A 157 22.91 -10.06 -8.84
C ASN A 157 23.36 -11.40 -9.45
N GLY A 158 22.85 -11.73 -10.65
CA GLY A 158 23.15 -13.00 -11.32
C GLY A 158 22.43 -14.20 -10.70
N ASN A 159 21.35 -13.98 -9.94
CA ASN A 159 20.45 -15.06 -9.56
C ASN A 159 19.64 -15.50 -10.79
N TYR A 160 19.79 -16.78 -11.14
CA TYR A 160 19.10 -17.41 -12.26
C TYR A 160 18.19 -18.55 -11.79
N LYS A 161 17.84 -18.57 -10.49
CA LYS A 161 16.95 -19.57 -9.90
C LYS A 161 15.67 -18.89 -9.38
N VAL A 162 14.52 -19.47 -9.71
CA VAL A 162 13.20 -18.99 -9.32
C VAL A 162 12.30 -20.14 -8.90
N HIS A 163 11.47 -19.94 -7.88
CA HIS A 163 10.37 -20.84 -7.58
C HIS A 163 9.13 -20.40 -8.34
N PHE A 164 8.59 -21.26 -9.20
CA PHE A 164 7.44 -20.93 -10.04
C PHE A 164 6.30 -21.89 -9.77
N LYS A 165 5.12 -21.35 -9.46
CA LYS A 165 3.89 -22.12 -9.20
C LYS A 165 2.78 -21.69 -10.16
N LEU A 166 2.18 -22.68 -10.81
CA LEU A 166 0.94 -22.61 -11.57
C LEU A 166 -0.17 -23.27 -10.75
N ALA A 167 -1.26 -22.55 -10.50
CA ALA A 167 -2.46 -23.09 -9.88
C ALA A 167 -3.65 -22.93 -10.84
N VAL A 168 -4.37 -24.02 -11.09
CA VAL A 168 -5.57 -24.06 -11.93
C VAL A 168 -6.72 -24.60 -11.08
N THR A 169 -7.80 -23.85 -10.94
CA THR A 169 -8.98 -24.25 -10.14
C THR A 169 -9.98 -25.05 -10.98
N GLU A 170 -10.91 -25.75 -10.32
CA GLU A 170 -12.03 -26.44 -11.00
C GLU A 170 -12.91 -25.48 -11.80
N ASP A 171 -12.97 -24.21 -11.37
CA ASP A 171 -13.69 -23.14 -12.05
C ASP A 171 -12.84 -22.46 -13.15
N ASN A 172 -11.72 -23.05 -13.59
CA ASN A 172 -10.86 -22.53 -14.66
C ASN A 172 -10.22 -21.14 -14.36
N VAL A 173 -9.95 -20.84 -13.10
CA VAL A 173 -9.09 -19.72 -12.72
C VAL A 173 -7.64 -20.17 -12.78
N ILE A 174 -6.84 -19.53 -13.62
CA ILE A 174 -5.42 -19.80 -13.80
C ILE A 174 -4.63 -18.73 -13.07
N SER A 175 -3.83 -19.15 -12.08
CA SER A 175 -3.02 -18.26 -11.25
C SER A 175 -1.54 -18.63 -11.32
N ALA A 176 -0.69 -17.63 -11.24
CA ALA A 176 0.76 -17.79 -11.26
C ALA A 176 1.38 -17.13 -10.05
N TYR A 177 2.40 -17.79 -9.50
CA TYR A 177 3.15 -17.26 -8.37
C TYR A 177 4.64 -17.38 -8.62
N VAL A 178 5.36 -16.34 -8.23
CA VAL A 178 6.82 -16.25 -8.33
C VAL A 178 7.34 -16.06 -6.92
N ASN A 179 8.16 -17.00 -6.44
CA ASN A 179 8.75 -16.95 -5.10
C ASN A 179 7.68 -16.77 -4.00
N GLY A 180 6.57 -17.49 -4.14
CA GLY A 180 5.41 -17.44 -3.24
C GLY A 180 4.43 -16.28 -3.50
N GLN A 181 4.77 -15.30 -4.33
CA GLN A 181 3.94 -14.12 -4.57
C GLN A 181 3.01 -14.31 -5.76
N ALA A 182 1.72 -14.03 -5.61
CA ALA A 182 0.78 -14.01 -6.72
C ALA A 182 1.13 -12.89 -7.70
N VAL A 183 1.29 -13.21 -8.98
CA VAL A 183 1.65 -12.23 -10.03
C VAL A 183 0.66 -12.18 -11.18
N LEU A 184 -0.23 -13.17 -11.26
CA LEU A 184 -1.27 -13.28 -12.28
C LEU A 184 -2.42 -14.14 -11.75
N SER A 185 -3.66 -13.74 -12.03
CA SER A 185 -4.87 -14.52 -11.81
C SER A 185 -5.85 -14.20 -12.93
N TYR A 186 -6.32 -15.20 -13.67
CA TYR A 186 -7.15 -15.00 -14.85
C TYR A 186 -8.19 -16.12 -15.02
N GLN A 187 -9.46 -15.72 -15.14
CA GLN A 187 -10.57 -16.62 -15.47
C GLN A 187 -10.52 -16.97 -16.97
N TYR A 188 -10.42 -18.26 -17.30
CA TYR A 188 -10.37 -18.70 -18.70
C TYR A 188 -11.26 -19.92 -18.97
N ASP A 189 -12.55 -19.67 -19.20
CA ASP A 189 -13.57 -20.71 -19.39
C ASP A 189 -13.33 -21.67 -20.56
N ALA A 190 -12.47 -21.31 -21.52
CA ALA A 190 -12.14 -22.17 -22.66
C ALA A 190 -11.08 -23.24 -22.34
N TYR A 191 -10.45 -23.18 -21.16
CA TYR A 191 -9.60 -24.24 -20.66
C TYR A 191 -10.42 -25.51 -20.37
N HIS A 192 -9.84 -26.67 -20.68
CA HIS A 192 -10.56 -27.95 -20.71
C HIS A 192 -9.75 -29.13 -20.15
N GLY A 193 -8.68 -28.85 -19.40
CA GLY A 193 -7.77 -29.90 -18.96
C GLY A 193 -6.88 -30.44 -20.07
N GLY A 194 -5.94 -31.33 -19.71
CA GLY A 194 -5.09 -32.03 -20.68
C GLY A 194 -3.71 -32.36 -20.15
N TYR A 195 -2.79 -32.72 -21.05
CA TYR A 195 -1.43 -33.10 -20.69
C TYR A 195 -0.64 -31.92 -20.10
N LEU A 196 0.19 -32.24 -19.12
CA LEU A 196 1.08 -31.30 -18.44
C LEU A 196 2.53 -31.50 -18.86
N GLY A 197 3.35 -30.46 -18.74
CA GLY A 197 4.76 -30.53 -19.05
C GLY A 197 5.54 -29.26 -18.78
N PHE A 198 6.74 -29.21 -19.34
CA PHE A 198 7.66 -28.09 -19.24
C PHE A 198 7.90 -27.48 -20.61
N THR A 199 8.13 -26.18 -20.66
CA THR A 199 8.29 -25.45 -21.92
C THR A 199 9.34 -24.37 -21.80
N GLY A 200 10.04 -24.10 -22.90
CA GLY A 200 11.07 -23.07 -22.99
C GLY A 200 11.13 -22.46 -24.40
N TYR A 201 11.67 -21.25 -24.53
CA TYR A 201 11.92 -20.60 -25.82
C TYR A 201 13.37 -20.09 -25.88
N PHE A 202 14.17 -20.64 -26.80
CA PHE A 202 15.61 -20.36 -26.90
C PHE A 202 16.34 -20.49 -25.54
N CYS A 203 15.90 -21.43 -24.71
CA CYS A 203 16.28 -21.55 -23.31
C CYS A 203 16.65 -22.99 -22.95
N GLN A 204 17.71 -23.16 -22.16
CA GLN A 204 17.99 -24.35 -21.36
C GLN A 204 17.66 -24.04 -19.90
N ALA A 205 16.80 -24.86 -19.31
CA ALA A 205 16.34 -24.67 -17.94
C ALA A 205 16.23 -26.01 -17.20
N LYS A 206 16.77 -26.05 -15.99
CA LYS A 206 16.67 -27.19 -15.08
C LYS A 206 15.51 -26.97 -14.11
N PHE A 207 14.60 -27.93 -14.05
CA PHE A 207 13.47 -28.01 -13.15
C PHE A 207 13.78 -28.99 -12.02
N GLU A 208 13.69 -28.52 -10.78
CA GLU A 208 13.93 -29.27 -9.55
C GLU A 208 12.75 -29.08 -8.60
N ASN A 209 12.66 -29.91 -7.54
CA ASN A 209 11.59 -29.81 -6.54
C ASN A 209 10.19 -29.77 -7.17
N ILE A 210 9.98 -30.58 -8.21
CA ILE A 210 8.75 -30.62 -8.99
C ILE A 210 7.65 -31.24 -8.14
N ILE A 211 6.58 -30.48 -7.91
CA ILE A 211 5.42 -30.91 -7.13
C ILE A 211 4.18 -30.73 -7.99
N LEU A 212 3.40 -31.80 -8.13
CA LEU A 212 2.07 -31.79 -8.72
C LEU A 212 1.06 -32.31 -7.70
N ARG A 213 0.07 -31.48 -7.35
CA ARG A 213 -0.99 -31.79 -6.38
C ARG A 213 -2.34 -31.27 -6.84
N GLU A 214 -3.40 -31.77 -6.21
CA GLU A 214 -4.74 -31.19 -6.34
C GLU A 214 -4.75 -29.73 -5.88
N ASN A 215 -5.48 -28.87 -6.58
CA ASN A 215 -5.64 -27.49 -6.18
C ASN A 215 -6.81 -27.31 -5.21
N THR A 216 -6.50 -27.13 -3.94
CA THR A 216 -7.47 -26.76 -2.89
C THR A 216 -7.33 -25.29 -2.46
N GLU A 217 -6.44 -24.53 -3.11
CA GLU A 217 -6.19 -23.12 -2.81
C GLU A 217 -7.27 -22.24 -3.47
N LEU A 218 -7.70 -21.21 -2.76
CA LEU A 218 -8.52 -20.16 -3.36
C LEU A 218 -7.65 -19.28 -4.26
N PRO A 219 -8.16 -18.85 -5.42
CA PRO A 219 -7.41 -17.96 -6.30
C PRO A 219 -7.10 -16.62 -5.61
N PRO A 220 -6.06 -15.91 -6.05
CA PRO A 220 -5.79 -14.56 -5.59
C PRO A 220 -6.99 -13.66 -5.86
N GLN A 221 -7.31 -12.76 -4.93
CA GLN A 221 -8.34 -11.75 -5.16
C GLN A 221 -7.75 -10.57 -5.93
N GLU A 222 -8.59 -9.84 -6.68
CA GLU A 222 -8.15 -8.69 -7.51
C GLU A 222 -7.40 -7.62 -6.70
N ASN A 223 -7.74 -7.48 -5.42
CA ASN A 223 -7.16 -6.51 -4.52
C ASN A 223 -6.07 -7.08 -3.61
N GLU A 224 -5.61 -8.31 -3.87
CA GLU A 224 -4.48 -8.90 -3.17
C GLU A 224 -3.15 -8.33 -3.68
N GLU A 225 -2.34 -7.78 -2.79
CA GLU A 225 -1.05 -7.18 -3.12
C GLU A 225 0.09 -7.88 -2.36
N PRO A 226 1.29 -8.00 -2.96
CA PRO A 226 2.43 -8.60 -2.29
C PRO A 226 3.00 -7.65 -1.22
N LEU A 227 3.36 -8.19 -0.06
CA LEU A 227 4.17 -7.47 0.93
C LEU A 227 5.66 -7.66 0.64
N THR A 228 6.35 -6.59 0.27
CA THR A 228 7.75 -6.59 -0.21
C THR A 228 8.53 -5.39 0.30
N GLY A 229 9.81 -5.29 -0.11
CA GLY A 229 10.66 -4.16 0.22
C GLY A 229 11.03 -4.07 1.70
N TRP A 230 10.93 -5.17 2.45
CA TRP A 230 11.02 -5.21 3.91
C TRP A 230 12.17 -4.41 4.54
N THR A 231 11.87 -3.61 5.56
CA THR A 231 12.88 -3.08 6.50
C THR A 231 13.17 -4.09 7.63
N GLY A 232 14.18 -3.83 8.46
CA GLY A 232 14.51 -4.69 9.61
C GLY A 232 15.24 -5.99 9.26
N SER A 233 15.52 -6.22 7.98
CA SER A 233 16.26 -7.40 7.46
C SER A 233 15.72 -8.74 7.96
N PRO A 234 14.41 -9.04 7.78
CA PRO A 234 13.90 -10.37 8.06
C PRO A 234 14.54 -11.42 7.15
N THR A 235 14.48 -12.68 7.55
CA THR A 235 14.76 -13.79 6.63
C THR A 235 13.49 -14.08 5.85
N VAL A 236 13.48 -13.79 4.56
CA VAL A 236 12.39 -14.17 3.66
C VAL A 236 12.78 -15.48 2.98
N ASP A 237 11.93 -16.50 3.13
CA ASP A 237 12.05 -17.74 2.39
C ASP A 237 11.73 -17.45 0.91
N PRO A 238 12.71 -17.60 0.00
CA PRO A 238 12.54 -17.21 -1.39
C PRO A 238 11.61 -18.15 -2.16
N TYR A 239 11.21 -19.29 -1.58
CA TYR A 239 10.36 -20.28 -2.24
C TYR A 239 8.90 -20.08 -1.85
N THR A 240 8.65 -19.93 -0.55
CA THR A 240 7.31 -19.87 0.03
C THR A 240 6.84 -18.44 0.29
N GLY A 241 7.73 -17.45 0.23
CA GLY A 241 7.45 -16.08 0.67
C GLY A 241 7.31 -15.94 2.18
N ALA A 242 7.53 -17.02 2.95
CA ALA A 242 7.41 -17.01 4.40
C ALA A 242 8.46 -16.07 5.01
N VAL A 243 8.02 -15.22 5.94
CA VAL A 243 8.89 -14.22 6.56
C VAL A 243 9.21 -14.67 7.98
N THR A 244 10.49 -14.75 8.32
CA THR A 244 10.95 -15.01 9.70
C THR A 244 11.50 -13.72 10.30
N VAL A 245 10.88 -13.29 11.40
CA VAL A 245 11.33 -12.15 12.19
C VAL A 245 12.06 -12.69 13.41
N THR A 246 13.35 -12.38 13.55
CA THR A 246 14.24 -12.95 14.57
C THR A 246 14.15 -12.22 15.91
N ASN A 247 14.43 -12.94 17.00
CA ASN A 247 14.57 -12.33 18.32
C ASN A 247 15.75 -11.35 18.36
N ASN A 248 15.50 -10.09 18.71
CA ASN A 248 16.52 -9.05 18.91
C ASN A 248 16.61 -8.56 20.37
N GLN A 249 16.09 -9.34 21.33
CA GLN A 249 16.02 -8.99 22.76
C GLN A 249 15.14 -7.77 23.08
N GLY A 250 14.14 -7.52 22.24
CA GLY A 250 13.16 -6.46 22.43
C GLY A 250 12.10 -6.52 21.34
N ASN A 251 11.56 -5.35 20.98
CA ASN A 251 10.70 -5.22 19.81
C ASN A 251 11.55 -5.40 18.54
N ASN A 252 11.14 -6.31 17.66
CA ASN A 252 11.65 -6.36 16.29
C ASN A 252 10.52 -6.02 15.32
N HIS A 253 10.72 -4.98 14.51
CA HIS A 253 9.73 -4.47 13.56
C HIS A 253 10.26 -4.62 12.14
N VAL A 254 9.42 -5.18 11.27
CA VAL A 254 9.74 -5.46 9.88
C VAL A 254 8.60 -4.90 9.03
N LEU A 255 8.86 -3.86 8.25
CA LEU A 255 7.84 -3.12 7.51
C LEU A 255 7.94 -3.33 6.00
N SER A 256 6.80 -3.65 5.39
CA SER A 256 6.64 -3.63 3.94
C SER A 256 6.75 -2.19 3.41
N GLU A 257 6.98 -2.04 2.11
CA GLU A 257 6.81 -0.76 1.41
C GLU A 257 5.35 -0.41 1.11
N THR A 258 4.46 -1.37 1.30
CA THR A 258 3.01 -1.23 1.14
C THR A 258 2.42 -0.28 2.18
N LYS A 259 1.59 0.66 1.71
CA LYS A 259 0.70 1.50 2.53
C LYS A 259 -0.76 1.21 2.18
N ALA A 260 -1.65 1.34 3.16
CA ALA A 260 -3.09 1.33 2.92
C ALA A 260 -3.83 2.12 3.99
N ASN A 261 -5.03 2.58 3.67
CA ASN A 261 -6.01 3.13 4.60
C ASN A 261 -7.02 2.08 5.06
N ALA A 262 -7.51 1.24 4.16
CA ALA A 262 -8.39 0.11 4.44
C ALA A 262 -7.75 -1.16 3.89
N PHE A 263 -7.70 -2.21 4.69
CA PHE A 263 -7.05 -3.45 4.28
C PHE A 263 -7.49 -4.66 5.12
N THR A 264 -7.20 -5.84 4.59
CA THR A 264 -7.19 -7.09 5.34
C THR A 264 -5.78 -7.66 5.29
N MET A 265 -5.24 -8.08 6.43
CA MET A 265 -3.96 -8.80 6.49
C MET A 265 -4.13 -10.09 7.29
N GLU A 266 -3.67 -11.20 6.77
CA GLU A 266 -3.76 -12.50 7.42
C GLU A 266 -2.49 -13.34 7.22
N ALA A 267 -2.16 -14.17 8.22
CA ALA A 267 -1.02 -15.08 8.17
C ALA A 267 -1.20 -16.25 9.14
N ASP A 268 -0.56 -17.35 8.82
CA ASP A 268 -0.29 -18.44 9.76
C ASP A 268 1.04 -18.15 10.47
N ILE A 269 1.00 -18.02 11.78
CA ILE A 269 2.14 -17.61 12.61
C ILE A 269 2.58 -18.79 13.47
N SER A 270 3.87 -19.08 13.44
CA SER A 270 4.52 -20.07 14.31
C SER A 270 5.56 -19.39 15.21
N PHE A 271 5.45 -19.58 16.52
CA PHE A 271 6.53 -19.24 17.45
C PHE A 271 7.67 -20.25 17.30
N LEU A 272 8.85 -19.78 16.90
CA LEU A 272 10.07 -20.60 16.87
C LEU A 272 10.87 -20.44 18.18
N GLU A 273 10.77 -19.28 18.81
CA GLU A 273 11.38 -18.95 20.10
C GLU A 273 10.54 -17.86 20.79
N GLY A 274 10.33 -17.94 22.10
CA GLY A 274 9.51 -16.97 22.84
C GLY A 274 8.02 -17.19 22.62
N GLY A 275 7.23 -16.13 22.50
CA GLY A 275 5.78 -16.25 22.30
C GLY A 275 5.06 -14.91 22.32
N ASP A 276 5.52 -13.95 21.51
CA ASP A 276 4.91 -12.63 21.36
C ASP A 276 5.16 -12.11 19.94
N ALA A 277 4.18 -12.29 19.06
CA ALA A 277 4.27 -11.91 17.64
C ALA A 277 2.92 -11.52 17.04
N GLY A 278 2.97 -10.77 15.94
CA GLY A 278 1.80 -10.44 15.15
C GLY A 278 2.10 -9.34 14.13
N PHE A 279 1.14 -8.44 13.94
CA PHE A 279 1.19 -7.41 12.91
C PHE A 279 1.40 -6.02 13.49
N LEU A 280 1.93 -5.11 12.67
CA LEU A 280 1.97 -3.68 12.95
C LEU A 280 1.45 -2.90 11.74
N PHE A 281 0.83 -1.74 11.97
CA PHE A 281 0.25 -0.88 10.94
C PHE A 281 0.18 0.59 11.38
N SER A 282 -0.32 1.48 10.51
CA SER A 282 -0.58 2.90 10.79
C SER A 282 0.67 3.77 11.01
N THR A 283 1.87 3.31 10.67
CA THR A 283 3.10 4.12 10.81
C THR A 283 3.42 4.89 9.52
N VAL A 284 3.88 6.14 9.64
CA VAL A 284 4.30 6.94 8.47
C VAL A 284 5.81 6.82 8.18
N ASN A 285 6.58 6.20 9.10
CA ASN A 285 8.04 6.03 8.98
C ASN A 285 8.46 4.56 9.08
N ARG A 286 9.23 4.07 8.10
CA ARG A 286 9.66 2.67 8.04
C ARG A 286 10.99 2.36 8.73
N THR A 287 11.73 3.39 9.13
CA THR A 287 13.12 3.28 9.61
C THR A 287 13.30 3.69 11.06
N ASN A 288 12.50 4.66 11.52
CA ASN A 288 12.45 5.05 12.92
C ASN A 288 11.00 5.21 13.34
N LEU A 289 10.42 4.12 13.86
CA LEU A 289 9.02 4.10 14.26
C LEU A 289 8.79 4.91 15.55
N GLY A 290 9.75 4.93 16.48
CA GLY A 290 9.54 5.52 17.81
C GLY A 290 8.27 4.97 18.47
N THR A 291 7.32 5.86 18.76
CA THR A 291 5.98 5.51 19.27
C THR A 291 4.88 5.61 18.20
N ASP A 292 5.21 5.83 16.93
CA ASP A 292 4.28 6.02 15.82
C ASP A 292 3.93 4.69 15.14
N TRP A 293 3.18 3.83 15.83
CA TRP A 293 2.68 2.56 15.27
C TRP A 293 1.57 1.94 16.12
N ILE A 294 0.69 1.20 15.45
CA ILE A 294 -0.33 0.35 16.07
C ILE A 294 0.10 -1.11 15.95
N GLY A 295 0.04 -1.86 17.04
CA GLY A 295 0.40 -3.27 17.11
C GLY A 295 -0.77 -4.17 17.43
N ILE A 296 -0.81 -5.34 16.78
CA ILE A 296 -1.63 -6.48 17.19
C ILE A 296 -0.73 -7.68 17.44
N LYS A 297 -0.57 -8.07 18.71
CA LYS A 297 0.32 -9.18 19.09
C LYS A 297 -0.42 -10.25 19.88
N ALA A 298 -0.16 -11.50 19.53
CA ALA A 298 -0.60 -12.66 20.27
C ALA A 298 0.57 -13.22 21.10
N THR A 299 0.24 -13.59 22.32
CA THR A 299 1.05 -14.44 23.19
C THR A 299 0.32 -15.75 23.44
N TYR A 300 0.92 -16.69 24.18
CA TYR A 300 0.22 -17.93 24.58
C TYR A 300 -1.06 -17.70 25.40
N SER A 301 -1.24 -16.53 26.04
CA SER A 301 -2.36 -16.29 26.95
C SER A 301 -3.18 -15.05 26.62
N GLN A 302 -2.65 -14.11 25.82
CA GLN A 302 -3.31 -12.85 25.51
C GLN A 302 -3.09 -12.41 24.05
N LEU A 303 -4.16 -11.89 23.43
CA LEU A 303 -4.12 -11.06 22.24
C LEU A 303 -4.23 -9.58 22.67
N ARG A 304 -3.36 -8.70 22.16
CA ARG A 304 -3.34 -7.26 22.49
C ARG A 304 -3.33 -6.42 21.21
N LEU A 305 -4.33 -5.54 21.06
CA LEU A 305 -4.36 -4.43 20.09
C LEU A 305 -4.00 -3.14 20.83
N PHE A 306 -3.00 -2.38 20.37
CA PHE A 306 -2.56 -1.18 21.06
C PHE A 306 -1.93 -0.16 20.11
N ASP A 307 -2.09 1.12 20.42
CA ASP A 307 -1.32 2.22 19.84
C ASP A 307 -0.15 2.55 20.80
N GLU A 308 1.09 2.43 20.32
CA GLU A 308 2.28 2.69 21.16
C GLU A 308 2.38 4.17 21.59
N GLY A 309 1.92 5.09 20.75
CA GLY A 309 1.93 6.54 20.98
C GLY A 309 0.72 7.06 21.73
N ASN A 310 -0.39 6.32 21.71
CA ASN A 310 -1.62 6.69 22.41
C ASN A 310 -2.31 5.50 23.10
N GLN A 311 -1.61 4.86 24.05
CA GLN A 311 -2.17 3.74 24.83
C GLN A 311 -3.41 4.13 25.66
N ALA A 312 -3.62 5.42 25.95
CA ALA A 312 -4.81 5.89 26.66
C ALA A 312 -6.06 5.79 25.78
N ALA A 313 -5.93 5.98 24.47
CA ALA A 313 -7.03 5.84 23.52
C ALA A 313 -7.17 4.39 23.00
N LEU A 314 -6.08 3.64 22.84
CA LEU A 314 -6.10 2.28 22.32
C LEU A 314 -5.11 1.34 23.06
N ASP A 315 -5.63 0.54 24.00
CA ASP A 315 -4.97 -0.66 24.55
C ASP A 315 -6.05 -1.70 24.94
N VAL A 316 -6.33 -2.63 24.03
CA VAL A 316 -7.35 -3.67 24.20
C VAL A 316 -6.69 -5.04 24.31
N ARG A 317 -7.01 -5.75 25.40
CA ARG A 317 -6.47 -7.07 25.72
C ARG A 317 -7.59 -8.10 25.84
N LYS A 318 -7.40 -9.26 25.20
CA LYS A 318 -8.34 -10.39 25.27
C LYS A 318 -7.59 -11.69 25.59
N PRO A 319 -8.15 -12.58 26.43
CA PRO A 319 -7.58 -13.91 26.64
C PRO A 319 -7.64 -14.72 25.34
N ILE A 320 -6.67 -15.61 25.14
CA ILE A 320 -6.64 -16.53 23.98
C ILE A 320 -7.70 -17.63 24.20
N PRO A 321 -8.63 -17.84 23.25
CA PRO A 321 -9.59 -18.94 23.32
C PRO A 321 -8.90 -20.31 23.26
N ASP A 322 -9.49 -21.31 23.91
CA ASP A 322 -8.99 -22.69 23.87
C ASP A 322 -8.88 -23.19 22.42
N GLY A 323 -7.72 -23.76 22.08
CA GLY A 323 -7.44 -24.29 20.74
C GLY A 323 -7.15 -23.24 19.66
N ALA A 324 -7.18 -21.94 19.97
CA ALA A 324 -6.83 -20.89 19.00
C ALA A 324 -5.32 -20.85 18.69
N ILE A 325 -4.49 -21.31 19.63
CA ILE A 325 -3.05 -21.54 19.43
C ILE A 325 -2.77 -23.01 19.78
N VAL A 326 -2.23 -23.76 18.82
CA VAL A 326 -1.87 -25.18 18.98
C VAL A 326 -0.39 -25.35 18.68
N ASP A 327 0.37 -25.84 19.66
CA ASP A 327 1.83 -26.01 19.56
C ASP A 327 2.58 -24.76 19.09
N GLY A 328 2.12 -23.58 19.55
CA GLY A 328 2.70 -22.28 19.18
C GLY A 328 2.36 -21.82 17.76
N LYS A 329 1.43 -22.50 17.08
CA LYS A 329 0.93 -22.16 15.75
C LYS A 329 -0.49 -21.65 15.80
N PHE A 330 -0.79 -20.62 15.01
CA PHE A 330 -2.11 -20.01 14.94
C PHE A 330 -2.30 -19.19 13.67
N HIS A 331 -3.56 -19.02 13.27
CA HIS A 331 -3.93 -18.09 12.21
C HIS A 331 -4.32 -16.74 12.83
N LEU A 332 -3.76 -15.63 12.33
CA LEU A 332 -4.11 -14.27 12.73
C LEU A 332 -4.63 -13.50 11.52
N LYS A 333 -5.79 -12.85 11.67
CA LYS A 333 -6.37 -11.99 10.65
C LYS A 333 -6.78 -10.65 11.24
N LEU A 334 -6.41 -9.58 10.54
CA LEU A 334 -6.69 -8.19 10.83
C LEU A 334 -7.50 -7.60 9.69
N ASN A 335 -8.59 -6.90 10.00
CA ASN A 335 -9.36 -6.10 9.05
C ASN A 335 -9.45 -4.67 9.59
N VAL A 336 -9.10 -3.70 8.76
CA VAL A 336 -9.17 -2.27 9.03
C VAL A 336 -9.94 -1.63 7.89
N ASP A 337 -10.97 -0.86 8.18
CA ASP A 337 -11.64 -0.04 7.17
C ASP A 337 -11.18 1.43 7.20
N ALA A 338 -11.62 2.19 6.19
CA ALA A 338 -11.17 3.56 5.97
C ALA A 338 -11.60 4.54 7.07
N ASP A 339 -12.58 4.15 7.88
CA ASP A 339 -13.10 4.95 8.99
C ASP A 339 -12.43 4.60 10.32
N GLY A 340 -11.51 3.61 10.35
CA GLY A 340 -10.83 3.19 11.57
C GLY A 340 -11.58 2.13 12.38
N ASN A 341 -12.53 1.39 11.78
CA ASN A 341 -13.05 0.18 12.41
C ASN A 341 -12.03 -0.95 12.27
N ILE A 342 -11.57 -1.47 13.41
CA ILE A 342 -10.54 -2.51 13.49
C ILE A 342 -11.17 -3.79 14.04
N LYS A 343 -11.03 -4.89 13.29
CA LYS A 343 -11.47 -6.23 13.68
C LYS A 343 -10.30 -7.21 13.63
N VAL A 344 -10.12 -7.98 14.70
CA VAL A 344 -9.07 -9.00 14.79
C VAL A 344 -9.68 -10.36 15.07
N TYR A 345 -9.29 -11.35 14.27
CA TYR A 345 -9.72 -12.73 14.32
C TYR A 345 -8.51 -13.62 14.63
N LEU A 346 -8.72 -14.66 15.42
CA LEU A 346 -7.66 -15.56 15.87
C LEU A 346 -8.10 -17.03 15.73
N GLY A 347 -7.17 -17.89 15.34
CA GLY A 347 -7.38 -19.34 15.28
C GLY A 347 -8.40 -19.77 14.22
N GLY A 348 -8.61 -18.96 13.17
CA GLY A 348 -9.58 -19.24 12.11
C GLY A 348 -11.05 -19.01 12.51
N SER A 349 -11.31 -18.35 13.65
CA SER A 349 -12.67 -18.00 14.08
C SER A 349 -13.38 -17.11 13.05
N ALA A 350 -14.67 -17.39 12.79
CA ALA A 350 -15.52 -16.55 11.95
C ALA A 350 -15.92 -15.22 12.64
N ASP A 351 -15.95 -15.20 13.98
CA ASP A 351 -16.26 -14.01 14.77
C ASP A 351 -14.97 -13.32 15.24
N PRO A 352 -14.92 -11.98 15.24
CA PRO A 352 -13.75 -11.24 15.70
C PRO A 352 -13.61 -11.33 17.23
N LEU A 353 -12.39 -11.58 17.70
CA LEU A 353 -12.05 -11.56 19.12
C LEU A 353 -11.93 -10.12 19.65
N ILE A 354 -11.48 -9.19 18.80
CA ILE A 354 -11.44 -7.75 19.06
C ILE A 354 -12.21 -7.03 17.94
N SER A 355 -13.09 -6.10 18.30
CA SER A 355 -13.77 -5.19 17.37
C SER A 355 -13.87 -3.81 18.03
N VAL A 356 -13.22 -2.80 17.45
CA VAL A 356 -13.18 -1.43 17.98
C VAL A 356 -13.29 -0.41 16.86
N GLN A 357 -13.72 0.80 17.20
CA GLN A 357 -13.63 1.99 16.36
C GLN A 357 -12.51 2.86 16.94
N TYR A 358 -11.56 3.31 16.11
CA TYR A 358 -10.45 4.15 16.52
C TYR A 358 -10.39 5.42 15.67
N ASP A 359 -10.93 6.52 16.21
CA ASP A 359 -11.08 7.79 15.47
C ASP A 359 -9.75 8.51 15.19
N GLU A 360 -8.67 8.14 15.87
CA GLU A 360 -7.32 8.67 15.62
C GLU A 360 -6.51 7.84 14.60
N TYR A 361 -7.15 6.82 13.99
CA TYR A 361 -6.52 6.00 12.97
C TYR A 361 -6.09 6.84 11.75
N VAL A 362 -4.88 6.57 11.27
CA VAL A 362 -4.34 7.18 10.03
C VAL A 362 -3.76 6.10 9.12
N ALA A 363 -3.95 6.26 7.82
CA ALA A 363 -3.34 5.38 6.83
C ALA A 363 -1.81 5.35 6.96
N GLY A 364 -1.20 4.18 6.76
CA GLY A 364 0.23 4.03 6.97
C GLY A 364 0.79 2.73 6.40
N TYR A 365 2.09 2.53 6.64
CA TYR A 365 2.76 1.29 6.27
C TYR A 365 2.30 0.12 7.14
N VAL A 366 2.33 -1.07 6.56
CA VAL A 366 1.98 -2.34 7.23
C VAL A 366 3.20 -3.24 7.39
N GLY A 367 3.19 -4.10 8.40
CA GLY A 367 4.32 -4.97 8.69
C GLY A 367 4.09 -6.02 9.76
N LEU A 368 5.19 -6.64 10.16
CA LEU A 368 5.27 -7.75 11.11
C LEU A 368 6.09 -7.33 12.33
N THR A 369 5.69 -7.81 13.50
CA THR A 369 6.34 -7.42 14.77
C THR A 369 6.47 -8.60 15.72
N THR A 370 7.58 -8.66 16.45
CA THR A 370 7.80 -9.59 17.57
C THR A 370 8.27 -8.85 18.81
N TYR A 371 8.21 -9.49 19.98
CA TYR A 371 8.86 -9.02 21.21
C TYR A 371 9.58 -10.17 21.92
N ASN A 372 10.90 -10.10 22.08
CA ASN A 372 11.71 -11.18 22.65
C ASN A 372 11.39 -12.56 22.05
N CYS A 373 11.10 -12.59 20.74
CA CYS A 373 10.51 -13.73 20.06
C CYS A 373 11.05 -13.84 18.64
N THR A 374 11.34 -15.08 18.23
CA THR A 374 11.55 -15.46 16.83
C THR A 374 10.26 -16.09 16.33
N ALA A 375 9.64 -15.53 15.28
CA ALA A 375 8.39 -16.03 14.71
C ALA A 375 8.48 -16.16 13.19
N LYS A 376 7.86 -17.21 12.66
CA LYS A 376 7.69 -17.44 11.22
C LYS A 376 6.25 -17.11 10.82
N PHE A 377 6.10 -16.34 9.76
CA PHE A 377 4.83 -15.93 9.16
C PHE A 377 4.72 -16.61 7.80
N GLU A 378 3.75 -17.50 7.66
CA GLU A 378 3.45 -18.30 6.47
C GLU A 378 2.07 -17.92 5.93
N ASN A 379 1.81 -18.19 4.65
CA ASN A 379 0.54 -17.84 4.00
C ASN A 379 0.13 -16.38 4.24
N LEU A 380 1.12 -15.48 4.22
CA LEU A 380 0.93 -14.06 4.46
C LEU A 380 0.20 -13.44 3.27
N ARG A 381 -1.05 -13.05 3.47
CA ARG A 381 -1.90 -12.41 2.46
C ARG A 381 -2.29 -11.02 2.90
N PHE A 382 -2.22 -10.08 1.96
CA PHE A 382 -2.62 -8.71 2.16
C PHE A 382 -3.57 -8.30 1.06
N TYR A 383 -4.73 -7.79 1.45
CA TYR A 383 -5.75 -7.30 0.55
C TYR A 383 -5.90 -5.81 0.80
N ASN A 384 -5.58 -5.02 -0.21
CA ASN A 384 -5.80 -3.59 -0.18
C ASN A 384 -7.31 -3.35 -0.37
N ASN A 385 -7.99 -2.92 0.67
CA ASN A 385 -9.43 -2.61 0.63
C ASN A 385 -9.66 -1.11 0.54
N ASP A 386 -8.64 -0.32 0.20
CA ASP A 386 -8.81 1.09 -0.11
C ASP A 386 -9.96 1.24 -1.13
N PRO A 387 -10.82 2.26 -0.98
CA PRO A 387 -11.95 2.45 -1.89
C PRO A 387 -11.52 2.35 -3.36
N VAL A 388 -12.05 1.33 -4.04
CA VAL A 388 -11.66 0.96 -5.40
C VAL A 388 -12.32 1.92 -6.40
N GLY A 389 -11.56 2.47 -7.35
CA GLY A 389 -12.03 3.40 -8.37
C GLY A 389 -11.42 4.79 -8.27
N PHE A 390 -12.09 5.79 -8.84
CA PHE A 390 -11.69 7.19 -8.75
C PHE A 390 -12.58 7.91 -7.74
N THR A 391 -12.01 8.23 -6.59
CA THR A 391 -12.66 9.00 -5.53
C THR A 391 -12.32 10.47 -5.71
N THR A 392 -13.35 11.30 -5.77
CA THR A 392 -13.25 12.75 -5.92
C THR A 392 -14.54 13.39 -5.40
N ASN A 393 -14.46 14.60 -4.88
CA ASN A 393 -15.61 15.45 -4.58
C ASN A 393 -15.95 16.43 -5.72
N LEU A 394 -15.21 16.35 -6.84
CA LEU A 394 -15.45 17.08 -8.08
C LEU A 394 -16.30 16.24 -9.04
N ASN A 395 -16.94 16.91 -9.97
CA ASN A 395 -17.92 16.36 -10.90
C ASN A 395 -17.36 16.29 -12.32
N GLY A 396 -17.86 15.31 -13.07
CA GLY A 396 -17.79 15.31 -14.53
C GLY A 396 -16.38 15.22 -15.12
N ILE A 397 -15.46 14.48 -14.47
CA ILE A 397 -14.15 14.23 -15.08
C ILE A 397 -14.32 13.56 -16.44
N HIS A 398 -13.70 14.13 -17.48
CA HIS A 398 -13.73 13.60 -18.83
C HIS A 398 -12.43 13.91 -19.57
N SER A 399 -12.06 13.04 -20.51
CA SER A 399 -10.92 13.29 -21.38
C SER A 399 -11.21 14.42 -22.37
N VAL A 400 -10.26 15.35 -22.47
CA VAL A 400 -10.23 16.39 -23.52
C VAL A 400 -9.19 16.02 -24.59
N SER A 401 -8.08 15.41 -24.18
CA SER A 401 -7.04 14.88 -25.07
C SER A 401 -6.31 13.70 -24.45
N GLY A 402 -5.76 12.82 -25.29
CA GLY A 402 -5.07 11.60 -24.86
C GLY A 402 -6.02 10.44 -24.53
N ASN A 403 -5.46 9.36 -23.99
CA ASN A 403 -6.17 8.15 -23.59
C ASN A 403 -6.35 8.14 -22.08
N TRP A 404 -7.60 8.21 -21.64
CA TRP A 404 -7.97 8.18 -20.24
C TRP A 404 -9.00 7.09 -19.96
N SER A 405 -8.85 6.42 -18.82
CA SER A 405 -9.76 5.35 -18.40
C SER A 405 -9.87 5.30 -16.88
N LEU A 406 -11.07 5.00 -16.39
CA LEU A 406 -11.26 4.62 -15.01
C LEU A 406 -10.63 3.24 -14.78
N THR A 407 -9.85 3.12 -13.71
CA THR A 407 -9.24 1.86 -13.25
C THR A 407 -9.63 1.62 -11.80
N THR A 408 -9.28 0.45 -11.26
CA THR A 408 -9.46 0.15 -9.84
C THR A 408 -8.63 1.05 -8.92
N ARG A 409 -7.55 1.67 -9.43
CA ARG A 409 -6.66 2.55 -8.66
C ARG A 409 -6.98 4.05 -8.79
N GLY A 410 -7.87 4.43 -9.71
CA GLY A 410 -8.16 5.83 -10.00
C GLY A 410 -8.39 6.11 -11.49
N TYR A 411 -8.36 7.38 -11.85
CA TYR A 411 -8.49 7.85 -13.23
C TYR A 411 -7.11 7.91 -13.89
N ARG A 412 -6.86 7.00 -14.83
CA ARG A 412 -5.54 6.78 -15.44
C ARG A 412 -5.45 7.44 -16.80
N GLY A 413 -4.38 8.22 -17.02
CA GLY A 413 -3.96 8.72 -18.32
C GLY A 413 -2.76 7.93 -18.83
N ASN A 414 -2.95 7.05 -19.81
CA ASN A 414 -1.85 6.33 -20.46
C ASN A 414 -1.47 7.04 -21.77
N ASN A 415 -0.61 8.04 -21.64
CA ASN A 415 -0.24 8.95 -22.72
C ASN A 415 1.25 8.86 -23.04
N THR A 416 1.83 7.66 -22.89
CA THR A 416 3.23 7.40 -23.22
C THR A 416 3.51 7.80 -24.67
N GLY A 417 4.56 8.60 -24.88
CA GLY A 417 4.94 9.09 -26.22
C GLY A 417 4.13 10.28 -26.75
N LEU A 418 3.10 10.75 -26.02
CA LEU A 418 2.37 11.97 -26.35
C LEU A 418 2.98 13.20 -25.63
N GLY A 419 2.60 14.40 -26.08
CA GLY A 419 2.86 15.64 -25.36
C GLY A 419 1.89 15.81 -24.18
N ASP A 420 1.55 17.05 -23.85
CA ASP A 420 0.53 17.32 -22.84
C ASP A 420 -0.83 16.75 -23.26
N ALA A 421 -1.43 15.98 -22.36
CA ALA A 421 -2.75 15.39 -22.50
C ALA A 421 -3.56 15.67 -21.23
N TYR A 422 -4.84 15.97 -21.39
CA TYR A 422 -5.67 16.55 -20.34
C TYR A 422 -6.98 15.77 -20.12
N ALA A 423 -7.38 15.66 -18.86
CA ALA A 423 -8.75 15.37 -18.45
C ALA A 423 -9.23 16.45 -17.49
N MET A 424 -10.47 16.91 -17.69
CA MET A 424 -11.01 18.09 -17.03
C MET A 424 -12.26 17.75 -16.23
N PHE A 425 -12.42 18.38 -15.08
CA PHE A 425 -13.67 18.39 -14.32
C PHE A 425 -14.63 19.44 -14.87
N THR A 426 -15.88 19.42 -14.41
CA THR A 426 -16.87 20.46 -14.75
C THR A 426 -16.92 21.60 -13.74
N ASP A 427 -16.41 21.38 -12.53
CA ASP A 427 -16.42 22.38 -11.46
C ASP A 427 -15.43 23.51 -11.74
N THR A 428 -15.77 24.68 -11.23
CA THR A 428 -15.00 25.91 -11.42
C THR A 428 -14.80 26.61 -10.09
N VAL A 429 -13.75 27.42 -10.02
CA VAL A 429 -13.45 28.29 -8.90
C VAL A 429 -13.35 29.74 -9.37
N ASP A 430 -13.79 30.68 -8.53
CA ASP A 430 -13.63 32.11 -8.77
C ASP A 430 -12.25 32.60 -8.27
N GLY A 431 -11.69 33.61 -8.92
CA GLY A 431 -10.36 34.14 -8.60
C GLY A 431 -10.21 34.74 -7.20
N SER A 432 -11.32 35.08 -6.54
CA SER A 432 -11.32 35.61 -5.17
C SER A 432 -11.39 34.54 -4.08
N GLU A 433 -11.60 33.26 -4.43
CA GLU A 433 -11.77 32.20 -3.44
C GLU A 433 -10.44 31.76 -2.84
N THR A 434 -10.43 31.54 -1.53
CA THR A 434 -9.38 30.75 -0.86
C THR A 434 -9.76 29.28 -0.94
N PHE A 435 -8.85 28.43 -1.36
CA PHE A 435 -9.13 27.01 -1.52
C PHE A 435 -7.90 26.14 -1.47
N VAL A 436 -8.16 24.85 -1.31
CA VAL A 436 -7.19 23.77 -1.48
C VAL A 436 -7.62 22.91 -2.66
N PHE A 437 -6.65 22.55 -3.50
CA PHE A 437 -6.83 21.56 -4.55
C PHE A 437 -5.69 20.54 -4.44
N GLU A 438 -6.04 19.29 -4.19
CA GLU A 438 -5.07 18.24 -3.90
C GLU A 438 -5.47 16.91 -4.51
N GLY A 439 -4.53 15.98 -4.58
CA GLY A 439 -4.77 14.66 -5.13
C GLY A 439 -3.55 13.77 -5.06
N ASP A 440 -3.83 12.47 -5.07
CA ASP A 440 -2.83 11.42 -5.11
C ASP A 440 -2.52 11.06 -6.56
N MET A 441 -1.23 10.86 -6.82
CA MET A 441 -0.71 10.55 -8.14
C MET A 441 0.24 9.35 -8.07
N HIS A 442 -0.04 8.33 -8.88
CA HIS A 442 0.84 7.19 -9.09
C HIS A 442 1.42 7.19 -10.51
N LEU A 443 2.74 7.14 -10.63
CA LEU A 443 3.45 6.95 -11.89
C LEU A 443 3.54 5.45 -12.23
N GLU A 444 2.76 4.99 -13.20
CA GLU A 444 2.81 3.61 -13.69
C GLU A 444 4.13 3.34 -14.43
N ASN A 445 4.68 4.35 -15.10
CA ASN A 445 5.98 4.31 -15.75
C ASN A 445 6.98 5.32 -15.14
N SER A 446 8.27 4.98 -15.16
CA SER A 446 9.33 5.78 -14.52
C SER A 446 9.72 7.06 -15.28
N ASN A 447 9.21 7.28 -16.49
CA ASN A 447 9.67 8.30 -17.43
C ASN A 447 8.58 9.31 -17.87
N GLY A 448 7.53 9.49 -17.06
CA GLY A 448 6.44 10.43 -17.33
C GLY A 448 6.51 11.75 -16.55
N ILE A 449 5.61 12.67 -16.90
CA ILE A 449 5.19 13.81 -16.08
C ILE A 449 3.69 13.68 -15.83
N GLY A 450 3.25 13.88 -14.59
CA GLY A 450 1.85 13.95 -14.21
C GLY A 450 1.60 15.12 -13.27
N GLY A 451 0.40 15.71 -13.31
CA GLY A 451 0.10 16.86 -12.45
C GLY A 451 -1.38 17.22 -12.36
N LEU A 452 -1.69 18.05 -11.38
CA LEU A 452 -3.00 18.66 -11.21
C LEU A 452 -3.03 20.00 -11.94
N VAL A 453 -4.11 20.26 -12.65
CA VAL A 453 -4.33 21.45 -13.47
C VAL A 453 -5.44 22.30 -12.86
N PHE A 454 -5.25 23.62 -12.84
CA PHE A 454 -6.23 24.54 -12.26
C PHE A 454 -6.24 25.87 -13.01
N GLY A 455 -7.28 26.67 -12.76
CA GLY A 455 -7.43 28.00 -13.37
C GLY A 455 -7.60 27.96 -14.89
N VAL A 456 -8.05 26.84 -15.46
CA VAL A 456 -8.22 26.71 -16.92
C VAL A 456 -9.39 27.56 -17.38
N LYS A 457 -9.14 28.45 -18.35
CA LYS A 457 -10.18 29.36 -18.88
C LYS A 457 -11.13 28.70 -19.86
N ASN A 458 -10.60 27.81 -20.69
CA ASN A 458 -11.37 27.08 -21.68
C ASN A 458 -11.09 25.57 -21.51
N PRO A 459 -11.96 24.81 -20.83
CA PRO A 459 -11.72 23.38 -20.59
C PRO A 459 -11.70 22.56 -21.89
N ASP A 460 -12.33 23.02 -22.97
CA ASP A 460 -12.27 22.37 -24.29
C ASP A 460 -10.94 22.65 -25.02
N SER A 461 -10.17 23.64 -24.56
CA SER A 461 -8.84 23.97 -25.09
C SER A 461 -7.90 24.41 -23.95
N PRO A 462 -7.50 23.49 -23.05
CA PRO A 462 -6.76 23.83 -21.84
C PRO A 462 -5.44 24.57 -22.10
N THR A 463 -4.84 24.40 -23.26
CA THR A 463 -3.58 25.03 -23.66
C THR A 463 -3.64 26.56 -23.80
N ASP A 464 -4.84 27.15 -23.90
CA ASP A 464 -5.01 28.60 -24.06
C ASP A 464 -4.44 29.36 -22.85
N GLU A 465 -4.83 28.96 -21.64
CA GLU A 465 -4.31 29.46 -20.36
C GLU A 465 -4.60 28.44 -19.26
N TRP A 466 -3.55 27.98 -18.58
CA TRP A 466 -3.65 27.02 -17.48
C TRP A 466 -2.50 27.15 -16.48
N TYR A 467 -2.76 26.67 -15.27
CA TYR A 467 -1.77 26.50 -14.23
C TYR A 467 -1.62 25.03 -13.88
N CYS A 468 -0.46 24.64 -13.39
CA CYS A 468 -0.22 23.26 -13.00
C CYS A 468 0.76 23.12 -11.86
N ILE A 469 0.48 22.16 -10.98
CA ILE A 469 1.44 21.57 -10.08
C ILE A 469 1.73 20.15 -10.59
N ASN A 470 2.99 19.83 -10.88
CA ASN A 470 3.36 18.54 -11.43
C ASN A 470 4.65 17.98 -10.82
N VAL A 471 4.79 16.67 -11.01
CA VAL A 471 6.01 15.93 -10.78
C VAL A 471 6.41 15.28 -12.10
N GLY A 472 7.65 15.51 -12.53
CA GLY A 472 8.19 14.96 -13.76
C GLY A 472 9.51 14.27 -13.52
N LYS A 473 9.62 13.01 -13.94
CA LYS A 473 10.91 12.28 -14.00
C LYS A 473 11.54 12.34 -15.39
N ARG A 474 10.78 12.82 -16.38
CA ARG A 474 11.26 13.17 -17.71
C ARG A 474 11.88 14.57 -17.67
N TRP A 475 13.08 14.71 -18.22
CA TRP A 475 13.78 16.00 -18.41
C TRP A 475 13.99 16.83 -17.12
N GLY A 476 15.05 16.50 -16.37
CA GLY A 476 15.52 17.33 -15.25
C GLY A 476 14.98 16.94 -13.87
N THR A 477 14.07 15.98 -13.81
CA THR A 477 13.61 15.29 -12.59
C THR A 477 13.23 16.24 -11.45
N GLN A 478 12.02 16.79 -11.52
CA GLN A 478 11.63 17.95 -10.72
C GLN A 478 10.15 17.95 -10.34
N ALA A 479 9.85 18.63 -9.23
CA ALA A 479 8.51 19.09 -8.88
C ALA A 479 8.37 20.56 -9.29
N LYS A 480 7.29 20.92 -9.96
CA LYS A 480 7.10 22.26 -10.53
C LYS A 480 5.67 22.76 -10.36
N MET A 481 5.53 24.03 -9.98
CA MET A 481 4.32 24.84 -10.14
C MET A 481 4.55 25.82 -11.29
N LEU A 482 3.63 25.94 -12.24
CA LEU A 482 3.80 26.78 -13.44
C LEU A 482 2.49 27.40 -13.94
N LYS A 483 2.63 28.46 -14.74
CA LYS A 483 1.58 29.01 -15.62
C LYS A 483 2.01 28.87 -17.07
N ASN A 484 1.11 28.46 -17.94
CA ASN A 484 1.34 28.37 -19.38
C ASN A 484 0.19 29.04 -20.14
N MET A 485 0.53 29.77 -21.21
CA MET A 485 -0.41 30.40 -22.12
C MET A 485 0.01 30.14 -23.57
N GLY A 486 -0.88 29.57 -24.37
CA GLY A 486 -0.63 29.27 -25.79
C GLY A 486 0.58 28.37 -26.02
N GLY A 487 0.85 27.42 -25.12
CA GLY A 487 2.00 26.51 -25.18
C GLY A 487 3.33 27.12 -24.68
N THR A 488 3.32 28.37 -24.19
CA THR A 488 4.50 29.03 -23.62
C THR A 488 4.42 29.04 -22.10
N GLU A 489 5.45 28.52 -21.44
CA GLU A 489 5.59 28.65 -19.99
C GLU A 489 5.90 30.12 -19.65
N ILE A 490 5.03 30.74 -18.86
CA ILE A 490 5.11 32.18 -18.51
C ILE A 490 5.95 32.37 -17.26
N TRP A 491 5.73 31.52 -16.27
CA TRP A 491 6.52 31.47 -15.05
C TRP A 491 6.48 30.06 -14.48
N ASN A 492 7.50 29.73 -13.67
CA ASN A 492 7.52 28.51 -12.87
C ASN A 492 8.21 28.74 -11.50
N LYS A 493 7.85 27.89 -10.55
CA LYS A 493 8.56 27.64 -9.29
C LYS A 493 8.83 26.14 -9.22
N GLN A 494 10.10 25.76 -9.08
CA GLN A 494 10.49 24.35 -9.15
C GLN A 494 11.62 24.01 -8.20
N ARG A 495 11.71 22.73 -7.86
CA ARG A 495 12.83 22.11 -7.15
C ARG A 495 13.13 20.75 -7.80
N GLY A 496 14.41 20.39 -7.91
CA GLY A 496 14.80 19.03 -8.29
C GLY A 496 14.36 18.01 -7.23
N LEU A 497 13.89 16.84 -7.65
CA LEU A 497 13.53 15.77 -6.73
C LEU A 497 14.77 15.23 -6.01
N THR A 498 14.61 14.84 -4.76
CA THR A 498 15.60 14.05 -4.01
C THR A 498 15.66 12.63 -4.54
N GLN A 499 16.73 11.89 -4.25
CA GLN A 499 16.88 10.51 -4.69
C GLN A 499 15.71 9.60 -4.23
N ALA A 500 15.24 9.75 -2.99
CA ALA A 500 14.09 9.01 -2.47
C ALA A 500 12.79 9.36 -3.23
N GLU A 501 12.59 10.63 -3.58
CA GLU A 501 11.47 11.06 -4.42
C GLU A 501 11.59 10.54 -5.86
N ILE A 502 12.79 10.28 -6.37
CA ILE A 502 13.01 9.69 -7.70
C ILE A 502 12.65 8.20 -7.72
N GLU A 503 12.91 7.49 -6.63
CA GLU A 503 12.72 6.04 -6.54
C GLU A 503 11.25 5.65 -6.35
N LYS A 504 10.45 6.46 -5.64
CA LYS A 504 9.03 6.18 -5.38
C LYS A 504 8.13 6.40 -6.60
N LYS A 505 6.96 5.77 -6.65
CA LYS A 505 5.96 5.97 -7.71
C LYS A 505 4.78 6.83 -7.28
N ASP A 506 4.52 6.91 -5.98
CA ASP A 506 3.37 7.58 -5.40
C ASP A 506 3.73 8.95 -4.83
N TYR A 507 2.89 9.94 -5.11
CA TYR A 507 3.03 11.32 -4.67
C TYR A 507 1.69 11.88 -4.24
N HIS A 508 1.71 12.68 -3.18
CA HIS A 508 0.59 13.52 -2.82
C HIS A 508 0.89 14.97 -3.23
N LEU A 509 0.06 15.54 -4.11
CA LEU A 509 0.20 16.91 -4.60
C LEU A 509 -0.85 17.79 -3.95
N ARG A 510 -0.45 18.93 -3.41
CA ARG A 510 -1.36 19.87 -2.76
C ARG A 510 -1.07 21.31 -3.16
N LEU A 511 -2.08 22.00 -3.66
CA LEU A 511 -2.08 23.43 -3.92
C LEU A 511 -2.96 24.14 -2.90
N GLU A 512 -2.42 25.18 -2.28
CA GLU A 512 -3.20 26.16 -1.52
C GLU A 512 -3.23 27.48 -2.28
N VAL A 513 -4.43 27.99 -2.53
CA VAL A 513 -4.65 29.32 -3.08
C VAL A 513 -5.26 30.18 -1.99
N LEU A 514 -4.52 31.20 -1.57
CA LEU A 514 -4.88 32.10 -0.48
C LEU A 514 -5.30 33.46 -1.01
N GLU A 515 -5.96 34.23 -0.13
CA GLU A 515 -6.31 35.63 -0.37
C GLU A 515 -5.13 36.45 -0.94
N GLY A 516 -5.42 37.30 -1.92
CA GLY A 516 -4.41 38.08 -2.65
C GLY A 516 -3.68 37.28 -3.75
N GLY A 517 -4.14 36.07 -4.08
CA GLY A 517 -3.59 35.25 -5.17
C GLY A 517 -2.30 34.53 -4.82
N THR A 518 -2.04 34.30 -3.52
CA THR A 518 -0.85 33.56 -3.10
C THR A 518 -1.07 32.06 -3.33
N LEU A 519 -0.22 31.46 -4.15
CA LEU A 519 -0.20 30.04 -4.50
C LEU A 519 0.93 29.35 -3.74
N ASN A 520 0.63 28.34 -2.94
CA ASN A 520 1.62 27.46 -2.31
C ASN A 520 1.48 26.05 -2.86
N TYR A 521 2.56 25.48 -3.38
CA TYR A 521 2.60 24.10 -3.82
C TYR A 521 3.40 23.23 -2.83
N TYR A 522 2.78 22.15 -2.37
CA TYR A 522 3.41 21.13 -1.53
C TYR A 522 3.43 19.77 -2.25
N LEU A 523 4.55 19.07 -2.07
CA LEU A 523 4.72 17.69 -2.48
C LEU A 523 4.96 16.85 -1.22
N ASP A 524 4.08 15.88 -0.96
CA ASP A 524 4.11 15.04 0.23
C ASP A 524 4.24 15.86 1.54
N GLY A 525 3.50 16.97 1.62
CA GLY A 525 3.52 17.90 2.75
C GLY A 525 4.73 18.86 2.78
N SER A 526 5.72 18.69 1.91
CA SER A 526 6.88 19.58 1.83
C SER A 526 6.63 20.74 0.86
N LEU A 527 6.79 21.99 1.33
CA LEU A 527 6.64 23.17 0.48
C LEU A 527 7.69 23.19 -0.64
N ILE A 528 7.23 23.19 -1.88
CA ILE A 528 8.06 23.29 -3.08
C ILE A 528 8.29 24.76 -3.46
N GLY A 529 7.25 25.58 -3.36
CA GLY A 529 7.39 27.01 -3.63
C GLY A 529 6.11 27.81 -3.48
N THR A 530 6.31 29.12 -3.36
CA THR A 530 5.25 30.14 -3.27
C THR A 530 5.34 31.09 -4.45
N TYR A 531 4.19 31.48 -4.99
CA TYR A 531 4.07 32.53 -6.00
C TYR A 531 2.84 33.40 -5.72
N VAL A 532 2.87 34.67 -6.13
CA VAL A 532 1.71 35.57 -6.01
C VAL A 532 1.23 35.91 -7.42
N GLU A 533 0.07 35.36 -7.79
CA GLU A 533 -0.66 35.68 -9.02
C GLU A 533 -1.78 36.66 -8.66
N SER A 534 -1.45 37.96 -8.62
CA SER A 534 -2.38 39.01 -8.17
C SER A 534 -3.64 39.15 -9.02
N ASP A 535 -3.60 38.65 -10.25
CA ASP A 535 -4.68 38.64 -11.25
C ASP A 535 -5.23 37.22 -11.50
N PHE A 536 -5.04 36.28 -10.56
CA PHE A 536 -5.64 34.96 -10.64
C PHE A 536 -7.16 35.09 -10.75
N ALA A 537 -7.69 34.72 -11.92
CA ALA A 537 -9.08 34.94 -12.26
C ALA A 537 -9.95 33.67 -12.09
N GLY A 538 -9.44 32.62 -11.44
CA GLY A 538 -10.15 31.35 -11.29
C GLY A 538 -10.24 30.55 -12.60
N GLY A 539 -11.02 29.48 -12.61
CA GLY A 539 -11.22 28.61 -13.78
C GLY A 539 -11.56 27.17 -13.42
N THR A 540 -11.44 26.27 -14.38
CA THR A 540 -11.76 24.84 -14.23
C THR A 540 -10.56 24.04 -13.71
N PHE A 541 -10.86 22.95 -13.00
CA PHE A 541 -9.88 21.96 -12.51
C PHE A 541 -9.68 20.80 -13.48
N GLY A 542 -8.53 20.14 -13.40
CA GLY A 542 -8.26 18.93 -14.17
C GLY A 542 -6.98 18.23 -13.74
N VAL A 543 -6.58 17.25 -14.55
CA VAL A 543 -5.34 16.51 -14.43
C VAL A 543 -4.65 16.45 -15.79
N MET A 544 -3.32 16.36 -15.79
CA MET A 544 -2.51 16.30 -17.00
C MET A 544 -1.46 15.19 -16.95
N THR A 545 -1.09 14.69 -18.12
CA THR A 545 0.12 13.87 -18.31
C THR A 545 0.94 14.40 -19.49
N ASN A 546 2.27 14.27 -19.46
CA ASN A 546 3.15 14.54 -20.59
C ASN A 546 4.09 13.35 -20.80
N GLY A 547 3.84 12.57 -21.84
CA GLY A 547 4.54 11.32 -22.12
C GLY A 547 4.46 10.28 -21.00
N GLY A 548 3.54 10.47 -20.04
CA GLY A 548 3.43 9.67 -18.84
C GLY A 548 2.29 8.68 -18.90
N ASP A 549 2.44 7.60 -18.13
CA ASP A 549 1.39 6.68 -17.76
C ASP A 549 1.14 6.87 -16.26
N VAL A 550 0.03 7.54 -15.92
CA VAL A 550 -0.19 8.09 -14.58
C VAL A 550 -1.62 7.84 -14.15
N THR A 551 -1.79 7.35 -12.92
CA THR A 551 -3.09 7.17 -12.28
C THR A 551 -3.29 8.24 -11.22
N PHE A 552 -4.41 8.96 -11.27
CA PHE A 552 -4.80 9.96 -10.29
C PHE A 552 -5.94 9.44 -9.42
N ASN A 553 -5.90 9.70 -8.12
CA ASN A 553 -6.99 9.40 -7.22
C ASN A 553 -7.10 10.47 -6.13
N ASN A 554 -8.18 10.44 -5.35
CA ASN A 554 -8.41 11.36 -4.24
C ASN A 554 -8.26 12.83 -4.66
N VAL A 555 -8.61 13.15 -5.91
CA VAL A 555 -8.45 14.50 -6.48
C VAL A 555 -9.60 15.35 -5.98
N ASN A 556 -9.35 16.21 -5.02
CA ASN A 556 -10.38 16.92 -4.28
C ASN A 556 -10.13 18.41 -4.23
N TYR A 557 -11.23 19.15 -4.18
CA TYR A 557 -11.27 20.59 -3.97
C TYR A 557 -11.99 20.91 -2.67
N TYR A 558 -11.38 21.76 -1.85
CA TYR A 558 -12.00 22.25 -0.62
C TYR A 558 -12.00 23.77 -0.65
N LYS A 559 -13.20 24.35 -0.60
CA LYS A 559 -13.32 25.77 -0.32
C LYS A 559 -12.84 26.01 1.10
N ALA A 560 -11.84 26.87 1.23
CA ALA A 560 -11.16 27.10 2.48
C ALA A 560 -11.29 28.56 2.90
N LYS A 561 -10.90 28.84 4.13
CA LYS A 561 -10.76 30.19 4.66
C LYS A 561 -9.34 30.38 5.14
N ASN A 562 -8.82 31.60 4.97
CA ASN A 562 -7.50 31.93 5.47
C ASN A 562 -7.56 32.05 7.02
N PRO A 563 -6.99 31.11 7.78
CA PRO A 563 -7.12 31.09 9.24
C PRO A 563 -6.34 32.25 9.84
N ARG A 564 -6.99 33.00 10.74
CA ARG A 564 -6.44 34.23 11.33
C ARG A 564 -6.76 34.28 12.82
N ILE A 565 -5.75 34.62 13.62
CA ILE A 565 -5.95 35.10 14.99
C ILE A 565 -6.17 36.60 14.89
N THR A 566 -7.30 37.09 15.37
CA THR A 566 -7.64 38.51 15.31
C THR A 566 -7.24 39.26 16.58
N ASP A 567 -7.07 38.54 17.69
CA ASP A 567 -6.58 39.11 18.95
C ASP A 567 -5.86 38.06 19.81
N MET A 568 -4.92 38.52 20.62
CA MET A 568 -4.19 37.70 21.59
C MET A 568 -3.97 38.51 22.87
N SER A 569 -4.36 37.94 24.01
CA SER A 569 -4.08 38.50 25.33
C SER A 569 -3.52 37.44 26.27
N LEU A 570 -2.72 37.91 27.24
CA LEU A 570 -2.05 37.08 28.22
C LEU A 570 -2.46 37.48 29.64
N SER A 571 -2.53 36.50 30.54
CA SER A 571 -2.63 36.70 31.99
C SER A 571 -1.47 35.99 32.69
N GLY A 572 -0.85 36.63 33.69
CA GLY A 572 0.40 36.13 34.29
C GLY A 572 1.64 36.41 33.43
N ALA A 573 1.47 37.14 32.32
CA ALA A 573 2.53 37.66 31.47
C ALA A 573 2.00 38.84 30.66
N ALA A 574 2.91 39.67 30.13
CA ALA A 574 2.60 40.74 29.19
C ALA A 574 3.40 40.54 27.89
N LEU A 575 2.74 40.71 26.74
CA LEU A 575 3.44 40.77 25.46
C LEU A 575 4.40 41.96 25.48
N SER A 576 5.60 41.78 24.95
CA SER A 576 6.62 42.83 24.87
C SER A 576 6.20 43.96 23.92
N GLU A 577 5.24 43.69 23.06
CA GLU A 577 4.59 44.62 22.15
C GLU A 577 3.12 44.21 21.94
N PRO A 578 2.22 45.12 21.55
CA PRO A 578 0.83 44.78 21.26
C PRO A 578 0.72 43.72 20.16
N TYR A 579 -0.31 42.88 20.25
CA TYR A 579 -0.64 41.96 19.18
C TYR A 579 -0.96 42.72 17.88
N ALA A 580 -0.42 42.22 16.78
CA ALA A 580 -0.63 42.64 15.42
C ALA A 580 -0.88 41.40 14.53
N GLU A 581 -2.00 41.41 13.81
CA GLU A 581 -2.37 40.30 12.94
C GLU A 581 -1.30 40.03 11.87
N GLY A 582 -1.00 38.75 11.65
CA GLY A 582 -0.07 38.30 10.61
C GLY A 582 1.41 38.34 10.98
N LYS A 583 1.78 38.90 12.14
CA LYS A 583 3.15 38.78 12.67
C LYS A 583 3.43 37.34 13.10
N GLY A 584 4.56 36.76 12.67
CA GLY A 584 4.87 35.35 12.86
C GLY A 584 5.41 34.96 14.23
N GLU A 585 5.85 35.91 15.06
CA GLU A 585 6.43 35.61 16.38
C GLU A 585 6.18 36.72 17.39
N TYR A 586 6.12 36.33 18.66
CA TYR A 586 5.95 37.23 19.81
C TYR A 586 6.84 36.82 20.97
N LEU A 587 7.32 37.84 21.68
CA LEU A 587 7.98 37.71 22.98
C LEU A 587 7.05 38.23 24.07
N ALA A 588 6.98 37.51 25.19
CA ALA A 588 6.25 37.95 26.38
C ALA A 588 7.12 37.85 27.64
N VAL A 589 6.88 38.76 28.58
CA VAL A 589 7.53 38.81 29.89
C VAL A 589 6.54 38.32 30.94
N ALA A 590 6.89 37.26 31.67
CA ALA A 590 6.05 36.72 32.73
C ALA A 590 6.00 37.65 33.94
N ASP A 591 4.84 37.72 34.59
CA ASP A 591 4.70 38.44 35.85
C ASP A 591 5.56 37.80 36.94
N LYS A 592 5.90 38.61 37.93
CA LYS A 592 6.65 38.19 39.11
C LYS A 592 5.93 37.03 39.80
N ASP A 593 6.64 35.91 39.93
CA ASP A 593 6.19 34.67 40.59
C ASP A 593 5.11 33.87 39.84
N ALA A 594 4.83 34.17 38.58
CA ALA A 594 3.96 33.35 37.75
C ALA A 594 4.58 31.96 37.49
N ASP A 595 3.81 30.90 37.74
CA ASP A 595 4.15 29.50 37.44
C ASP A 595 3.55 29.01 36.12
N ALA A 596 2.57 29.75 35.58
CA ALA A 596 1.93 29.52 34.30
C ALA A 596 1.53 30.85 33.64
N VAL A 597 1.33 30.80 32.32
CA VAL A 597 0.70 31.88 31.55
C VAL A 597 -0.66 31.42 31.04
N GLY A 598 -1.69 32.25 31.24
CA GLY A 598 -2.98 32.08 30.60
C GLY A 598 -2.98 32.77 29.24
N ILE A 599 -3.29 32.04 28.18
CA ILE A 599 -3.28 32.54 26.80
C ILE A 599 -4.72 32.53 26.28
N THR A 600 -5.24 33.71 25.96
CA THR A 600 -6.56 33.87 25.35
C THR A 600 -6.39 34.33 23.90
N LEU A 601 -6.91 33.53 22.97
CA LEU A 601 -6.86 33.79 21.54
C LEU A 601 -8.26 34.10 21.03
N THR A 602 -8.38 35.05 20.11
CA THR A 602 -9.63 35.31 19.40
C THR A 602 -9.45 34.98 17.93
N ALA A 603 -10.34 34.15 17.40
CA ALA A 603 -10.48 33.82 15.98
C ALA A 603 -11.96 33.60 15.65
N ASP A 604 -12.28 33.57 14.35
CA ASP A 604 -13.61 33.16 13.87
C ASP A 604 -13.93 31.75 14.38
N ALA A 605 -15.19 31.52 14.78
CA ALA A 605 -15.63 30.23 15.34
C ALA A 605 -15.53 29.06 14.34
N ALA A 606 -15.38 29.34 13.04
CA ALA A 606 -15.11 28.33 12.04
C ALA A 606 -13.67 27.78 12.10
N PHE A 607 -12.75 28.42 12.84
CA PHE A 607 -11.36 27.98 12.94
C PHE A 607 -11.08 27.17 14.20
N ALA A 608 -10.24 26.14 14.05
CA ALA A 608 -9.69 25.40 15.16
C ALA A 608 -8.47 26.13 15.72
N LEU A 609 -8.41 26.27 17.04
CA LEU A 609 -7.28 26.86 17.75
C LEU A 609 -6.58 25.78 18.57
N SER A 610 -5.25 25.86 18.65
CA SER A 610 -4.50 25.09 19.64
C SER A 610 -3.30 25.84 20.20
N VAL A 611 -2.99 25.53 21.45
CA VAL A 611 -1.82 26.02 22.20
C VAL A 611 -1.04 24.80 22.66
N ASN A 612 0.21 24.64 22.23
CA ASN A 612 1.04 23.45 22.48
C ASN A 612 0.30 22.13 22.15
N LYS A 613 -0.39 22.11 21.01
CA LYS A 613 -1.24 21.00 20.52
C LYS A 613 -2.50 20.72 21.35
N GLN A 614 -2.73 21.42 22.45
CA GLN A 614 -4.00 21.33 23.18
C GLN A 614 -5.05 22.19 22.49
N SER A 615 -6.24 21.63 22.27
CA SER A 615 -7.39 22.36 21.71
C SER A 615 -7.72 23.59 22.56
N ALA A 616 -7.97 24.70 21.91
CA ALA A 616 -8.32 25.98 22.53
C ALA A 616 -9.64 26.50 21.96
N GLU A 617 -10.39 27.23 22.78
CA GLU A 617 -11.63 27.88 22.36
C GLU A 617 -11.42 29.39 22.21
N SER A 618 -11.99 29.98 21.17
CA SER A 618 -11.94 31.43 20.93
C SER A 618 -12.50 32.19 22.14
N GLY A 619 -11.72 33.14 22.66
CA GLY A 619 -12.05 33.95 23.83
C GLY A 619 -11.89 33.27 25.19
N LYS A 620 -11.41 32.01 25.25
CA LYS A 620 -11.11 31.33 26.52
C LYS A 620 -9.61 31.17 26.74
N ALA A 621 -9.18 31.28 28.00
CA ALA A 621 -7.78 31.14 28.37
C ALA A 621 -7.36 29.65 28.42
N VAL A 622 -6.21 29.35 27.83
CA VAL A 622 -5.48 28.08 28.01
C VAL A 622 -4.28 28.33 28.92
N SER A 623 -4.13 27.53 29.97
CA SER A 623 -3.00 27.66 30.91
C SER A 623 -1.81 26.85 30.42
N VAL A 624 -0.65 27.50 30.30
CA VAL A 624 0.61 26.87 29.90
C VAL A 624 1.63 27.04 31.04
N PRO A 625 2.14 25.93 31.63
CA PRO A 625 3.18 25.99 32.64
C PRO A 625 4.45 26.67 32.12
N LEU A 626 5.07 27.49 32.96
CA LEU A 626 6.35 28.15 32.65
C LEU A 626 7.52 27.28 33.15
N ASN A 627 8.66 27.40 32.46
CA ASN A 627 9.90 26.78 32.89
C ASN A 627 10.41 27.47 34.17
N ASP A 628 10.96 26.69 35.10
CA ASP A 628 11.51 27.21 36.36
C ASP A 628 12.58 28.31 36.14
N ILE A 629 13.38 28.18 35.08
CA ILE A 629 14.39 29.15 34.64
C ILE A 629 14.47 29.13 33.10
N GLY A 630 14.47 30.30 32.46
CA GLY A 630 14.75 30.45 31.02
C GLY A 630 13.53 30.80 30.17
N TYR A 631 13.54 30.38 28.91
CA TYR A 631 12.44 30.57 27.96
C TYR A 631 11.52 29.36 27.94
N THR A 632 10.22 29.59 27.95
CA THR A 632 9.19 28.61 27.58
C THR A 632 8.80 28.88 26.13
N SER A 633 8.96 27.89 25.26
CA SER A 633 8.45 27.98 23.89
C SER A 633 6.99 27.56 23.86
N ILE A 634 6.13 28.38 23.26
CA ILE A 634 4.71 28.10 23.14
C ILE A 634 4.33 28.16 21.67
N ALA A 635 3.82 27.05 21.15
CA ALA A 635 3.33 26.95 19.79
C ALA A 635 1.84 27.29 19.78
N ILE A 636 1.46 28.31 19.01
CA ILE A 636 0.05 28.66 18.80
C ILE A 636 -0.29 28.35 17.35
N LYS A 637 -1.39 27.63 17.12
CA LYS A 637 -1.88 27.28 15.78
C LYS A 637 -3.33 27.74 15.62
N VAL A 638 -3.62 28.36 14.48
CA VAL A 638 -5.00 28.54 13.98
C VAL A 638 -5.12 27.80 12.66
N GLU A 639 -6.20 27.07 12.48
CA GLU A 639 -6.41 26.17 11.34
C GLU A 639 -7.85 26.28 10.83
N ASP A 640 -8.00 26.23 9.50
CA ASP A 640 -9.28 25.93 8.87
C ASP A 640 -9.46 24.41 8.85
N PRO A 641 -10.38 23.83 9.64
CA PRO A 641 -10.52 22.39 9.76
C PRO A 641 -11.05 21.71 8.49
N VAL A 642 -11.57 22.48 7.52
CA VAL A 642 -12.05 21.93 6.24
C VAL A 642 -10.90 21.79 5.26
N GLY A 643 -10.18 22.89 5.02
CA GLY A 643 -9.06 22.89 4.09
C GLY A 643 -7.75 22.43 4.71
N HIS A 644 -7.66 22.27 6.03
CA HIS A 644 -6.41 22.06 6.80
C HIS A 644 -5.32 23.11 6.54
N ILE A 645 -5.71 24.29 6.04
CA ILE A 645 -4.80 25.44 5.96
C ILE A 645 -4.54 25.89 7.38
N SER A 646 -3.27 26.10 7.75
CA SER A 646 -2.93 26.55 9.10
C SER A 646 -1.87 27.63 9.13
N ARG A 647 -1.92 28.46 10.18
CA ARG A 647 -0.86 29.39 10.55
C ARG A 647 -0.36 29.06 11.93
N THR A 648 0.95 28.98 12.07
CA THR A 648 1.62 28.76 13.35
C THR A 648 2.39 30.01 13.75
N LEU A 649 2.20 30.43 15.00
CA LEU A 649 3.02 31.42 15.67
C LEU A 649 3.98 30.68 16.61
N PRO A 650 5.26 30.53 16.25
CA PRO A 650 6.29 30.25 17.26
C PRO A 650 6.36 31.42 18.25
N SER A 651 6.38 31.14 19.55
CA SER A 651 6.62 32.17 20.57
C SER A 651 7.57 31.69 21.66
N GLY A 652 8.41 32.62 22.14
CA GLY A 652 9.29 32.45 23.30
C GLY A 652 8.85 33.37 24.44
N CYS A 653 8.33 32.81 25.53
CA CYS A 653 7.98 33.55 26.75
C CYS A 653 9.13 33.46 27.77
N ALA A 654 9.58 34.56 28.42
CA ALA A 654 10.54 34.46 29.52
C ALA A 654 10.52 35.55 30.63
N ARG A 655 10.79 35.00 31.84
CA ARG A 655 11.28 35.50 33.15
C ARG A 655 10.35 36.26 34.11
N THR A 656 10.16 35.68 35.32
CA THR A 656 10.85 36.10 36.56
C THR A 656 10.78 35.04 37.68
N ARG A 657 11.88 34.80 38.42
CA ARG A 657 11.84 34.18 39.77
C ARG A 657 12.64 35.05 40.74
N MET A 658 12.02 35.44 41.85
CA MET A 658 12.65 36.21 42.93
C MET A 658 13.83 35.47 43.56
N TYR A 659 14.89 36.22 43.87
CA TYR A 659 15.87 35.81 44.88
C TYR A 659 15.17 35.58 46.24
N PRO A 660 15.59 34.58 47.03
CA PRO A 660 15.05 34.37 48.37
C PRO A 660 15.38 35.56 49.30
N PRO A 661 14.51 35.90 50.27
CA PRO A 661 14.76 36.97 51.21
C PRO A 661 15.81 36.54 52.24
N SER A 662 17.09 36.80 51.97
CA SER A 662 18.11 37.11 52.98
C SER A 662 19.46 37.30 52.32
N MET A 663 19.94 38.54 52.29
CA MET A 663 21.25 38.93 52.84
C MET A 663 21.35 40.45 52.72
N THR A 664 21.19 41.12 53.85
CA THR A 664 21.75 42.44 54.10
C THR A 664 23.26 42.38 53.83
N GLY A 665 23.74 43.21 52.92
CA GLY A 665 25.17 43.38 52.68
C GLY A 665 25.41 44.45 51.64
N ASP A 666 25.71 45.65 52.11
CA ASP A 666 26.28 46.74 51.32
C ASP A 666 27.42 46.23 50.43
N ILE A 667 27.46 46.65 49.16
CA ILE A 667 28.68 47.06 48.43
C ILE A 667 28.25 47.92 47.22
N ALA A 668 28.94 49.05 47.08
CA ALA A 668 28.77 50.15 46.13
C ALA A 668 28.96 49.77 44.63
N PRO A 669 28.58 50.65 43.66
CA PRO A 669 28.57 50.30 42.25
C PRO A 669 29.98 50.33 41.65
N SER A 670 30.38 49.27 40.96
CA SER A 670 31.53 49.30 40.05
C SER A 670 31.04 49.23 38.60
N SER A 671 31.46 50.24 37.86
CA SER A 671 31.25 50.47 36.44
C SER A 671 32.10 49.53 35.59
N THR A 672 31.50 48.72 34.73
CA THR A 672 32.12 48.27 33.47
C THR A 672 31.05 47.96 32.42
N SER A 673 31.23 48.57 31.25
CA SER A 673 30.48 48.43 30.00
C SER A 673 30.55 47.03 29.36
N PRO A 674 29.66 46.70 28.40
CA PRO A 674 29.60 45.39 27.75
C PRO A 674 30.54 45.30 26.52
N PRO A 675 31.02 44.10 26.15
CA PRO A 675 31.44 43.83 24.78
C PRO A 675 30.34 43.10 24.00
N ASN A 676 29.80 43.83 23.02
CA ASN A 676 29.61 43.45 21.61
C ASN A 676 29.72 41.96 21.19
N THR A 677 28.65 41.53 20.51
CA THR A 677 28.55 40.73 19.26
C THR A 677 29.42 39.48 19.05
N LEU A 678 28.78 38.41 18.56
CA LEU A 678 29.12 37.77 17.26
C LEU A 678 28.09 36.69 16.85
N LEU A 679 27.66 36.85 15.59
CA LEU A 679 27.18 35.88 14.56
C LEU A 679 26.05 34.90 14.87
#